data_AF-A0A1I0JCI0-F1
#
_entry.id   AF-A0A1I0JCI0-F1
#
_cell.length_a   1.000
_cell.length_b   1.000
_cell.length_c   1.000
_cell.angle_alpha   90.00
_cell.angle_beta   90.00
_cell.angle_gamma   90.00
#
_symmetry.space_group_name_H-M   'P 1'
#
loop_
_entity.id
_entity.type
_entity.pdbx_description
1 polymer ?
#
loop_
_entity_poly.entity_id
_entity_poly.type
_entity_poly.pdbx_seq_one_letter_code
_entity_poly.pdbx_strand_id
1 'polypeptide(L)'
;MSQQWSFRRSAMTGLVLALTACTAPSESGTNGKDASVRLVPEPPGARCPQGGTAIQTGLDDNGDGALNDSEVQQTSYVCSGGSSNSSGQMSLVKLLPEEGSTRCASGGIAVLSGLDVNADGLQNDSEVTSTQYLCNSEDGQGGKAYVVKMLPEAAGTNCPAGGTAVLGGIDVNADGQLQSTELTATQYVCQSSASLTGANALIRLDVEPAGANCSQGGTAVKSGLDSNGNGTLDPDEVSNTTFVCNGLTGATGQNGKNALVRLDSEPAGPNCAYGGTSMKSGLDVNGDGTLSNIEVQTTQLVCSSANFFRTKWASNPSGTYDSGEINGLWVPVGRKVSIYKTSDASRIKLTVSDNFRVGFNATTGGTGTYSVRLNGSWMGCDANQYNWTASGWSQTYHLPFANVCLTEQLPKGLYEFEVWAISSGGTSWVGHGSGGNALLLAEELDGTKPYAFSKAGTETVTTSASYVKASGREVTFVKQSAATLLKVTLADTLGVAFNQNGVGGIVMVQLDGANTSCYTSKYDWQGIGADLRNPFVLTCILPNVTAARHTVQVALTSLNGGTPRLGWNRSTPLLLVEEIPNTGLTYSNTSIPSGDISGSWAGVAARQVLHNVSAPGKAVKVTYSDTFRAAYGCNGRWGFFQLYIDNQPSNCMNGQYVWNSGGAQDHHHPVNLTCILPYLTAGVHTFAIWSTTQHPDDGSSCGSNYFGWNRGQNLLLVEELP
;
A
#
# COMPACT_ATOMS: atom_id res chain seq x y z
N MET A 1 29.65 -70.16 -3.30
CA MET A 1 29.83 -71.57 -2.88
C MET A 1 29.90 -71.60 -1.36
N SER A 2 29.00 -72.38 -0.75
CA SER A 2 29.04 -73.03 0.58
C SER A 2 29.44 -72.20 1.81
N GLN A 3 28.46 -71.84 2.66
CA GLN A 3 28.10 -72.49 3.95
C GLN A 3 28.84 -71.85 5.15
N GLN A 4 28.17 -71.07 6.01
CA GLN A 4 27.40 -71.48 7.20
C GLN A 4 28.18 -72.37 8.17
N TRP A 5 28.56 -71.85 9.35
CA TRP A 5 28.57 -72.57 10.63
C TRP A 5 28.21 -71.63 11.79
N SER A 6 27.60 -72.22 12.81
CA SER A 6 26.67 -71.64 13.78
C SER A 6 27.15 -71.75 15.24
N PHE A 7 26.65 -70.82 16.07
CA PHE A 7 26.20 -70.98 17.47
C PHE A 7 27.18 -70.96 18.68
N ARG A 8 26.96 -69.92 19.51
CA ARG A 8 26.60 -69.88 20.95
C ARG A 8 27.66 -69.81 22.09
N ARG A 9 27.49 -68.71 22.84
CA ARG A 9 27.31 -68.49 24.31
C ARG A 9 28.45 -68.81 25.29
N SER A 10 29.03 -67.71 25.79
CA SER A 10 29.11 -67.28 27.20
C SER A 10 29.60 -68.23 28.31
N ALA A 11 30.74 -67.87 28.93
CA ALA A 11 31.00 -67.84 30.38
C ALA A 11 32.39 -67.17 30.60
N MET A 12 32.49 -65.99 31.20
CA MET A 12 32.56 -65.67 32.64
C MET A 12 34.00 -65.61 33.20
N THR A 13 34.37 -64.40 33.67
CA THR A 13 35.27 -64.05 34.80
C THR A 13 36.78 -64.31 34.77
N GLY A 14 37.57 -63.24 35.05
CA GLY A 14 38.67 -63.31 36.03
C GLY A 14 40.05 -62.75 35.65
N LEU A 15 40.23 -61.43 35.76
CA LEU A 15 41.38 -60.66 36.31
C LEU A 15 42.82 -61.24 36.27
N VAL A 16 43.77 -60.61 35.55
CA VAL A 16 45.20 -60.45 35.93
C VAL A 16 45.82 -59.17 35.29
N LEU A 17 46.62 -58.44 36.09
CA LEU A 17 47.42 -57.24 35.77
C LEU A 17 48.51 -57.45 34.70
N ALA A 18 48.79 -56.39 33.91
CA ALA A 18 50.11 -55.71 33.72
C ALA A 18 50.48 -55.32 32.26
N LEU A 19 50.64 -54.00 32.06
CA LEU A 19 51.61 -53.27 31.21
C LEU A 19 51.75 -53.59 29.70
N THR A 20 51.18 -52.74 28.82
CA THR A 20 51.88 -51.75 27.95
C THR A 20 51.11 -51.40 26.64
N ALA A 21 51.08 -50.10 26.35
CA ALA A 21 50.94 -49.38 25.06
C ALA A 21 49.60 -49.33 24.28
N CYS A 22 49.19 -48.07 24.02
CA CYS A 22 48.35 -47.55 22.94
C CYS A 22 46.98 -48.19 22.68
N THR A 23 45.94 -47.54 23.20
CA THR A 23 44.93 -46.78 22.44
C THR A 23 44.04 -46.13 23.48
N ALA A 24 43.74 -44.84 23.34
CA ALA A 24 42.65 -44.24 24.10
C ALA A 24 41.35 -44.79 23.53
N PRO A 25 40.52 -45.56 24.27
CA PRO A 25 39.10 -45.37 24.13
C PRO A 25 38.81 -43.99 24.71
N SER A 26 38.21 -43.14 23.90
CA SER A 26 37.46 -41.99 24.35
C SER A 26 36.48 -42.46 25.43
N GLU A 27 36.81 -42.26 26.70
CA GLU A 27 35.78 -42.04 27.71
C GLU A 27 35.24 -40.63 27.47
N SER A 28 34.42 -40.52 26.42
CA SER A 28 33.35 -39.52 26.42
C SER A 28 32.47 -39.87 27.61
N GLY A 29 32.56 -39.03 28.65
CA GLY A 29 31.56 -38.99 29.72
C GLY A 29 30.17 -39.00 29.10
N THR A 30 29.30 -39.80 29.68
CA THR A 30 27.88 -39.88 29.35
C THR A 30 27.27 -38.48 29.27
N ASN A 31 26.52 -38.18 28.20
CA ASN A 31 25.75 -36.95 28.06
C ASN A 31 25.06 -36.60 29.39
N GLY A 32 25.28 -35.38 29.87
CA GLY A 32 24.49 -34.82 30.96
C GLY A 32 23.01 -34.88 30.61
N LYS A 33 22.17 -35.27 31.57
CA LYS A 33 20.73 -35.39 31.38
C LYS A 33 20.12 -34.00 31.36
N ASP A 34 19.49 -33.62 30.25
CA ASP A 34 18.87 -32.31 30.11
C ASP A 34 17.57 -32.23 30.91
N ALA A 35 17.34 -31.12 31.61
CA ALA A 35 16.11 -30.94 32.35
C ALA A 35 15.01 -30.41 31.42
N SER A 36 13.90 -31.14 31.31
CA SER A 36 12.85 -30.90 30.32
C SER A 36 11.51 -30.59 31.00
N VAL A 37 10.74 -29.68 30.39
CA VAL A 37 9.45 -29.21 30.91
C VAL A 37 8.38 -29.43 29.85
N ARG A 38 7.32 -30.14 30.21
CA ARG A 38 6.17 -30.41 29.34
C ARG A 38 4.90 -29.82 29.94
N LEU A 39 4.21 -28.97 29.16
CA LEU A 39 2.92 -28.40 29.52
C LEU A 39 1.81 -29.24 28.89
N VAL A 40 0.91 -29.77 29.72
CA VAL A 40 -0.23 -30.57 29.27
C VAL A 40 -1.52 -29.88 29.68
N PRO A 41 -2.47 -29.63 28.76
CA PRO A 41 -3.79 -29.11 29.12
C PRO A 41 -4.50 -30.05 30.10
N GLU A 42 -4.90 -29.55 31.26
CA GLU A 42 -5.69 -30.30 32.25
C GLU A 42 -7.19 -30.02 31.99
N PRO A 43 -7.98 -31.03 31.60
CA PRO A 43 -9.41 -30.84 31.34
C PRO A 43 -10.20 -30.54 32.63
N PRO A 44 -11.37 -29.89 32.52
CA PRO A 44 -12.23 -29.63 33.67
C PRO A 44 -12.62 -30.90 34.42
N GLY A 45 -12.34 -30.94 35.72
CA GLY A 45 -12.52 -32.14 36.53
C GLY A 45 -12.25 -31.93 38.01
N ALA A 46 -12.14 -33.03 38.76
CA ALA A 46 -12.01 -33.00 40.22
C ALA A 46 -10.73 -32.29 40.72
N ARG A 47 -9.70 -32.14 39.88
CA ARG A 47 -8.43 -31.46 40.19
C ARG A 47 -8.47 -29.96 39.87
N CYS A 48 -8.95 -29.62 38.68
CA CYS A 48 -9.22 -28.23 38.27
C CYS A 48 -10.67 -28.11 37.79
N PRO A 49 -11.58 -27.52 38.59
CA PRO A 49 -13.02 -27.49 38.30
C PRO A 49 -13.40 -26.85 36.95
N GLN A 50 -12.54 -26.00 36.39
CA GLN A 50 -12.74 -25.27 35.13
C GLN A 50 -11.63 -25.55 34.10
N GLY A 51 -10.83 -26.60 34.32
CA GLY A 51 -9.64 -26.89 33.54
C GLY A 51 -8.45 -26.00 33.95
N GLY A 52 -7.29 -26.28 33.37
CA GLY A 52 -6.04 -25.60 33.68
C GLY A 52 -4.88 -26.17 32.87
N THR A 53 -3.66 -25.99 33.37
CA THR A 53 -2.45 -26.55 32.77
C THR A 53 -1.71 -27.39 33.81
N ALA A 54 -1.42 -28.63 33.48
CA ALA A 54 -0.49 -29.48 34.22
C ALA A 54 0.94 -29.22 33.72
N ILE A 55 1.82 -28.87 34.65
CA ILE A 55 3.24 -28.65 34.42
C ILE A 55 3.97 -29.90 34.87
N GLN A 56 4.60 -30.59 33.92
CA GLN A 56 5.36 -31.82 34.18
C GLN A 56 6.85 -31.54 33.97
N THR A 57 7.66 -31.94 34.93
CA THR A 57 9.11 -31.72 34.91
C THR A 57 9.84 -33.03 35.21
N GLY A 58 11.00 -33.20 34.58
CA GLY A 58 11.85 -34.35 34.77
C GLY A 58 13.16 -34.22 34.01
N LEU A 59 14.00 -35.23 34.14
CA LEU A 59 15.26 -35.34 33.42
C LEU A 59 15.02 -36.17 32.16
N ASP A 60 15.46 -35.67 31.02
CA ASP A 60 15.48 -36.40 29.75
C ASP A 60 16.54 -37.51 29.84
N ASP A 61 16.12 -38.63 30.44
CA ASP A 61 16.99 -39.76 30.75
C ASP A 61 17.49 -40.49 29.51
N ASN A 62 16.82 -40.32 28.36
CA ASN A 62 17.12 -41.02 27.13
C ASN A 62 17.78 -40.12 26.06
N GLY A 63 17.81 -38.79 26.30
CA GLY A 63 18.49 -37.79 25.47
C GLY A 63 17.80 -37.55 24.13
N ASP A 64 16.49 -37.82 24.02
CA ASP A 64 15.70 -37.64 22.81
C ASP A 64 15.15 -36.21 22.62
N GLY A 65 15.36 -35.33 23.61
CA GLY A 65 14.94 -33.94 23.62
C GLY A 65 13.48 -33.71 24.00
N ALA A 66 12.75 -34.75 24.41
CA ALA A 66 11.36 -34.68 24.86
C ALA A 66 11.19 -35.28 26.27
N LEU A 67 10.23 -34.76 27.05
CA LEU A 67 9.88 -35.34 28.35
C LEU A 67 8.78 -36.39 28.17
N ASN A 68 9.16 -37.66 28.28
CA ASN A 68 8.25 -38.80 28.15
C ASN A 68 7.54 -39.10 29.46
N ASP A 69 6.40 -39.79 29.42
CA ASP A 69 5.60 -40.09 30.62
C ASP A 69 6.41 -40.87 31.69
N SER A 70 7.40 -41.66 31.27
CA SER A 70 8.31 -42.42 32.13
C SER A 70 9.42 -41.59 32.77
N GLU A 71 9.68 -40.39 32.26
CA GLU A 71 10.75 -39.48 32.71
C GLU A 71 10.20 -38.35 33.59
N VAL A 72 8.88 -38.22 33.70
CA VAL A 72 8.22 -37.24 34.57
C VAL A 72 8.53 -37.56 36.03
N GLN A 73 9.29 -36.68 36.68
CA GLN A 73 9.64 -36.80 38.10
C GLN A 73 8.68 -36.01 38.99
N GLN A 74 8.11 -34.90 38.48
CA GLN A 74 7.18 -34.07 39.23
C GLN A 74 6.06 -33.54 38.33
N THR A 75 4.86 -33.38 38.90
CA THR A 75 3.70 -32.77 38.23
C THR A 75 3.05 -31.75 39.16
N SER A 76 2.88 -30.53 38.68
CA SER A 76 2.13 -29.45 39.35
C SER A 76 0.96 -29.01 38.48
N TYR A 77 -0.06 -28.43 39.08
CA TYR A 77 -1.27 -27.99 38.37
C TYR A 77 -1.52 -26.51 38.63
N VAL A 78 -1.79 -25.76 37.55
CA VAL A 78 -2.25 -24.36 37.63
C VAL A 78 -3.67 -24.32 37.06
N CYS A 79 -4.66 -24.23 37.95
CA CYS A 79 -6.07 -24.23 37.56
C CYS A 79 -6.51 -22.84 37.11
N SER A 80 -7.31 -22.77 36.06
CA SER A 80 -7.91 -21.52 35.58
C SER A 80 -8.94 -21.01 36.60
N GLY A 81 -8.80 -19.75 37.03
CA GLY A 81 -9.69 -19.11 38.01
C GLY A 81 -11.09 -18.83 37.44
N GLY A 82 -12.13 -18.97 38.26
CA GLY A 82 -13.50 -18.66 37.84
C GLY A 82 -14.40 -18.17 38.99
N SER A 83 -14.84 -16.90 38.91
CA SER A 83 -16.26 -16.52 39.03
C SER A 83 -16.49 -15.02 38.76
N SER A 84 -17.53 -14.74 37.95
CA SER A 84 -18.41 -13.56 37.93
C SER A 84 -17.87 -12.22 38.43
N ASN A 85 -17.05 -11.55 37.62
CA ASN A 85 -17.17 -10.15 37.20
C ASN A 85 -15.81 -9.69 36.68
N SER A 86 -15.77 -9.43 35.37
CA SER A 86 -14.78 -8.59 34.67
C SER A 86 -13.29 -8.80 35.03
N SER A 87 -12.64 -9.69 34.28
CA SER A 87 -11.32 -9.53 33.61
C SER A 87 -10.61 -10.88 33.51
N GLY A 88 -10.06 -11.19 32.33
CA GLY A 88 -9.51 -12.50 31.98
C GLY A 88 -8.24 -12.85 32.74
N GLN A 89 -8.39 -13.48 33.91
CA GLN A 89 -7.26 -13.99 34.69
C GLN A 89 -6.62 -15.17 33.95
N MET A 90 -5.44 -14.94 33.38
CA MET A 90 -4.65 -15.96 32.68
C MET A 90 -3.67 -16.63 33.66
N SER A 91 -3.45 -17.94 33.50
CA SER A 91 -2.32 -18.63 34.14
C SER A 91 -1.05 -18.27 33.40
N LEU A 92 -0.14 -17.55 34.07
CA LEU A 92 1.13 -17.12 33.48
C LEU A 92 2.28 -17.97 34.03
N VAL A 93 3.19 -18.34 33.14
CA VAL A 93 4.43 -19.07 33.47
C VAL A 93 5.60 -18.24 32.98
N LYS A 94 6.49 -17.87 33.90
CA LYS A 94 7.69 -17.07 33.64
C LYS A 94 8.93 -17.91 33.91
N LEU A 95 9.83 -17.99 32.94
CA LEU A 95 11.11 -18.67 33.05
C LEU A 95 12.20 -17.62 33.28
N LEU A 96 12.92 -17.73 34.40
CA LEU A 96 14.05 -16.87 34.71
C LEU A 96 15.34 -17.72 34.76
N PRO A 97 16.43 -17.30 34.09
CA PRO A 97 17.74 -17.92 34.28
C PRO A 97 18.18 -17.79 35.74
N GLU A 98 18.61 -18.89 36.35
CA GLU A 98 19.22 -18.91 37.69
C GLU A 98 20.74 -19.00 37.53
N GLU A 99 21.46 -18.00 38.04
CA GLU A 99 22.93 -17.98 38.06
C GLU A 99 23.47 -18.96 39.12
N GLY A 100 24.74 -19.36 38.97
CA GLY A 100 25.41 -20.29 39.90
C GLY A 100 25.30 -19.82 41.36
N SER A 101 24.50 -20.54 42.15
CA SER A 101 24.20 -20.22 43.55
C SER A 101 24.36 -21.46 44.44
N THR A 102 24.35 -21.29 45.77
CA THR A 102 24.38 -22.44 46.70
C THR A 102 23.13 -23.35 46.57
N ARG A 103 22.12 -22.94 45.80
CA ARG A 103 20.92 -23.72 45.49
C ARG A 103 21.01 -24.47 44.15
N CYS A 104 21.66 -23.90 43.13
CA CYS A 104 22.00 -24.55 41.87
C CYS A 104 23.44 -24.23 41.49
N ALA A 105 24.37 -25.18 41.74
CA ALA A 105 25.82 -24.93 41.66
C ALA A 105 26.33 -24.56 40.26
N SER A 106 25.69 -25.06 39.20
CA SER A 106 26.07 -24.82 37.80
C SER A 106 25.08 -23.89 37.07
N GLY A 107 24.30 -23.12 37.82
CA GLY A 107 23.16 -22.38 37.28
C GLY A 107 22.01 -23.30 36.85
N GLY A 108 20.93 -22.72 36.37
CA GLY A 108 19.70 -23.44 36.02
C GLY A 108 18.59 -22.53 35.51
N ILE A 109 17.35 -23.00 35.60
CA ILE A 109 16.15 -22.23 35.27
C ILE A 109 15.19 -22.26 36.47
N ALA A 110 14.74 -21.08 36.89
CA ALA A 110 13.64 -20.92 37.82
C ALA A 110 12.33 -20.80 37.04
N VAL A 111 11.37 -21.67 37.36
CA VAL A 111 10.02 -21.69 36.79
C VAL A 111 9.07 -21.06 37.81
N LEU A 112 8.54 -19.89 37.48
CA LEU A 112 7.61 -19.13 38.31
C LEU A 112 6.20 -19.25 37.71
N SER A 113 5.22 -19.51 38.58
CA SER A 113 3.83 -19.73 38.17
C SER A 113 2.85 -19.04 39.12
N GLY A 114 1.78 -18.51 38.53
CA GLY A 114 0.85 -17.62 39.21
C GLY A 114 -0.36 -17.27 38.34
N LEU A 115 -1.41 -16.78 38.99
CA LEU A 115 -2.57 -16.21 38.31
C LEU A 115 -2.32 -14.72 38.08
N ASP A 116 -2.63 -14.23 36.89
CA ASP A 116 -2.68 -12.81 36.60
C ASP A 116 -3.88 -12.18 37.33
N VAL A 117 -3.64 -11.76 38.58
CA VAL A 117 -4.70 -11.31 39.48
C VAL A 117 -5.24 -9.94 39.07
N ASN A 118 -4.39 -9.08 38.51
CA ASN A 118 -4.74 -7.70 38.15
C ASN A 118 -5.10 -7.52 36.66
N ALA A 119 -4.96 -8.57 35.83
CA ALA A 119 -5.29 -8.63 34.41
C ALA A 119 -4.53 -7.60 33.55
N ASP A 120 -3.30 -7.27 33.94
CA ASP A 120 -2.42 -6.39 33.18
C ASP A 120 -1.60 -7.14 32.10
N GLY A 121 -1.76 -8.46 32.02
CA GLY A 121 -1.08 -9.31 31.03
C GLY A 121 0.39 -9.59 31.34
N LEU A 122 0.88 -9.16 32.51
CA LEU A 122 2.23 -9.41 33.02
C LEU A 122 2.13 -10.20 34.33
N GLN A 123 3.15 -11.01 34.65
CA GLN A 123 3.27 -11.63 35.97
C GLN A 123 4.29 -10.85 36.80
N ASN A 124 3.80 -10.11 37.80
CA ASN A 124 4.64 -9.43 38.77
C ASN A 124 5.00 -10.35 39.96
N ASP A 125 6.00 -9.96 40.76
CA ASP A 125 6.52 -10.78 41.87
C ASP A 125 5.47 -11.08 42.96
N SER A 126 4.38 -10.31 43.02
CA SER A 126 3.27 -10.50 43.99
C SER A 126 2.21 -11.50 43.51
N GLU A 127 2.19 -11.79 42.21
CA GLU A 127 1.29 -12.77 41.57
C GLU A 127 1.90 -14.16 41.48
N VAL A 128 3.21 -14.30 41.78
CA VAL A 128 3.89 -15.60 41.83
C VAL A 128 3.40 -16.37 43.05
N THR A 129 2.70 -17.47 42.79
CA THR A 129 2.16 -18.36 43.83
C THR A 129 3.00 -19.61 44.07
N SER A 130 3.87 -19.96 43.11
CA SER A 130 4.80 -21.09 43.23
C SER A 130 6.06 -20.87 42.39
N THR A 131 7.22 -21.16 42.98
CA THR A 131 8.54 -21.10 42.34
C THR A 131 9.22 -22.47 42.44
N GLN A 132 9.66 -23.01 41.33
CA GLN A 132 10.43 -24.26 41.26
C GLN A 132 11.77 -24.03 40.58
N TYR A 133 12.81 -24.73 41.03
CA TYR A 133 14.18 -24.59 40.55
C TYR A 133 14.63 -25.85 39.84
N LEU A 134 15.21 -25.69 38.66
CA LEU A 134 15.73 -26.77 37.83
C LEU A 134 17.21 -26.51 37.57
N CYS A 135 18.10 -27.27 38.21
CA CYS A 135 19.55 -27.03 38.16
C CYS A 135 20.21 -27.82 37.03
N ASN A 136 21.21 -27.22 36.37
CA ASN A 136 22.04 -27.90 35.36
C ASN A 136 23.05 -28.85 36.02
N SER A 137 23.48 -29.92 35.32
CA SER A 137 24.57 -30.79 35.77
C SER A 137 25.96 -30.25 35.37
N GLU A 138 26.99 -30.58 36.15
CA GLU A 138 28.32 -29.93 36.19
C GLU A 138 29.21 -30.01 34.95
N ASP A 139 28.83 -30.70 33.87
CA ASP A 139 29.73 -30.88 32.73
C ASP A 139 29.40 -29.89 31.60
N GLY A 140 29.92 -28.68 31.77
CA GLY A 140 29.71 -27.57 30.84
C GLY A 140 30.12 -27.89 29.41
N GLN A 141 29.18 -27.76 28.47
CA GLN A 141 29.38 -27.20 27.13
C GLN A 141 28.08 -26.55 26.62
N GLY A 142 28.20 -25.28 26.19
CA GLY A 142 27.37 -24.59 25.20
C GLY A 142 25.85 -24.65 25.40
N GLY A 143 25.28 -23.64 26.07
CA GLY A 143 23.83 -23.44 26.08
C GLY A 143 23.27 -23.33 24.66
N LYS A 144 22.45 -24.31 24.26
CA LYS A 144 21.67 -24.25 23.02
C LYS A 144 20.57 -23.21 23.20
N ALA A 145 20.49 -22.25 22.28
CA ALA A 145 19.51 -21.17 22.36
C ALA A 145 18.10 -21.69 22.03
N TYR A 146 17.11 -21.27 22.82
CA TYR A 146 15.71 -21.45 22.48
C TYR A 146 15.32 -20.37 21.46
N VAL A 147 15.07 -20.76 20.21
CA VAL A 147 14.80 -19.85 19.09
C VAL A 147 13.30 -19.81 18.81
N VAL A 148 12.76 -18.60 18.67
CA VAL A 148 11.36 -18.35 18.34
C VAL A 148 11.23 -17.87 16.90
N LYS A 149 10.41 -18.54 16.09
CA LYS A 149 10.17 -18.23 14.68
C LYS A 149 8.69 -17.99 14.43
N MET A 150 8.36 -16.87 13.79
CA MET A 150 6.98 -16.54 13.44
C MET A 150 6.72 -16.85 11.97
N LEU A 151 5.69 -17.65 11.70
CA LEU A 151 5.22 -17.97 10.35
C LEU A 151 3.77 -17.50 10.19
N PRO A 152 3.36 -17.00 9.01
CA PRO A 152 1.97 -16.68 8.76
C PRO A 152 1.10 -17.95 8.75
N GLU A 153 0.02 -17.94 9.53
CA GLU A 153 -1.00 -19.00 9.55
C GLU A 153 -2.16 -18.60 8.63
N ALA A 154 -2.46 -19.44 7.65
CA ALA A 154 -3.57 -19.22 6.72
C ALA A 154 -4.92 -19.33 7.43
N ALA A 155 -5.95 -18.68 6.88
CA ALA A 155 -7.32 -18.84 7.37
C ALA A 155 -7.74 -20.32 7.28
N GLY A 156 -8.06 -20.94 8.41
CA GLY A 156 -8.26 -22.38 8.51
C GLY A 156 -8.67 -22.85 9.90
N THR A 157 -8.51 -24.14 10.18
CA THR A 157 -8.96 -24.78 11.44
C THR A 157 -8.23 -24.27 12.68
N ASN A 158 -7.01 -23.75 12.54
CA ASN A 158 -6.22 -23.22 13.65
C ASN A 158 -6.54 -21.75 13.94
N CYS A 159 -6.77 -20.94 12.89
CA CYS A 159 -7.21 -19.56 12.99
C CYS A 159 -8.26 -19.21 11.90
N PRO A 160 -9.54 -18.96 12.26
CA PRO A 160 -10.61 -18.72 11.29
C PRO A 160 -10.45 -17.48 10.39
N ALA A 161 -9.71 -16.46 10.84
CA ALA A 161 -9.44 -15.22 10.10
C ALA A 161 -7.99 -15.09 9.62
N GLY A 162 -7.20 -16.18 9.72
CA GLY A 162 -5.74 -16.11 9.58
C GLY A 162 -5.06 -15.58 10.85
N GLY A 163 -3.75 -15.75 10.93
CA GLY A 163 -2.99 -15.41 12.12
C GLY A 163 -1.49 -15.58 11.96
N THR A 164 -0.78 -15.69 13.07
CA THR A 164 0.65 -15.99 13.11
C THR A 164 0.89 -17.22 13.98
N ALA A 165 1.55 -18.22 13.42
CA ALA A 165 2.08 -19.35 14.18
C ALA A 165 3.43 -18.95 14.78
N VAL A 166 3.51 -18.95 16.11
CA VAL A 166 4.71 -18.76 16.90
C VAL A 166 5.29 -20.14 17.19
N LEU A 167 6.44 -20.41 16.62
CA LEU A 167 7.16 -21.67 16.74
C LEU A 167 8.31 -21.49 17.72
N GLY A 168 8.45 -22.40 18.68
CA GLY A 168 9.55 -22.41 19.65
C GLY A 168 10.28 -23.74 19.61
N GLY A 169 11.60 -23.69 19.73
CA GLY A 169 12.41 -24.90 19.79
C GLY A 169 13.86 -24.63 20.13
N ILE A 170 14.56 -25.69 20.51
CA ILE A 170 15.99 -25.63 20.84
C ILE A 170 16.75 -25.73 19.53
N ASP A 171 17.61 -24.76 19.24
CA ASP A 171 18.50 -24.77 18.07
C ASP A 171 19.57 -25.86 18.28
N VAL A 172 19.23 -27.09 17.90
CA VAL A 172 20.02 -28.29 18.16
C VAL A 172 21.35 -28.25 17.42
N ASN A 173 21.37 -27.64 16.24
CA ASN A 173 22.52 -27.61 15.36
C ASN A 173 23.36 -26.31 15.47
N ALA A 174 22.88 -25.33 16.26
CA ALA A 174 23.51 -24.04 16.53
C ALA A 174 23.76 -23.17 15.28
N ASP A 175 22.90 -23.28 14.27
CA ASP A 175 22.97 -22.49 13.02
C ASP A 175 22.19 -21.16 13.08
N GLY A 176 21.50 -20.90 14.20
CA GLY A 176 20.71 -19.70 14.43
C GLY A 176 19.35 -19.69 13.71
N GLN A 177 18.90 -20.83 13.15
CA GLN A 177 17.60 -20.96 12.49
C GLN A 177 16.78 -22.13 13.05
N LEU A 178 15.50 -21.88 13.34
CA LEU A 178 14.58 -22.94 13.74
C LEU A 178 14.10 -23.76 12.53
N GLN A 179 14.56 -25.01 12.41
CA GLN A 179 14.17 -25.97 11.38
C GLN A 179 13.02 -26.87 11.87
N SER A 180 12.33 -27.54 10.93
CA SER A 180 11.12 -28.33 11.24
C SER A 180 11.38 -29.54 12.14
N THR A 181 12.63 -30.00 12.23
CA THR A 181 13.07 -31.10 13.10
C THR A 181 13.45 -30.66 14.51
N GLU A 182 13.52 -29.35 14.75
CA GLU A 182 13.97 -28.73 16.02
C GLU A 182 12.79 -28.10 16.77
N LEU A 183 11.58 -28.26 16.23
CA LEU A 183 10.34 -27.67 16.70
C LEU A 183 9.81 -28.41 17.93
N THR A 184 9.80 -27.76 19.10
CA THR A 184 9.27 -28.37 20.33
C THR A 184 7.98 -27.72 20.82
N ALA A 185 7.59 -26.56 20.28
CA ALA A 185 6.33 -25.88 20.57
C ALA A 185 5.77 -25.13 19.34
N THR A 186 4.45 -25.15 19.19
CA THR A 186 3.69 -24.37 18.19
C THR A 186 2.50 -23.70 18.87
N GLN A 187 2.42 -22.37 18.80
CA GLN A 187 1.30 -21.58 19.30
C GLN A 187 0.70 -20.74 18.18
N TYR A 188 -0.62 -20.58 18.15
CA TYR A 188 -1.30 -19.77 17.14
C TYR A 188 -1.83 -18.47 17.75
N VAL A 189 -1.45 -17.34 17.17
CA VAL A 189 -1.99 -16.00 17.49
C VAL A 189 -2.96 -15.64 16.37
N CYS A 190 -4.26 -15.78 16.64
CA CYS A 190 -5.29 -15.53 15.64
C CYS A 190 -5.70 -14.06 15.59
N GLN A 191 -5.94 -13.54 14.39
CA GLN A 191 -6.52 -12.21 14.23
C GLN A 191 -7.99 -12.23 14.66
N SER A 192 -8.42 -11.24 15.45
CA SER A 192 -9.84 -11.05 15.77
C SER A 192 -10.55 -10.39 14.59
N SER A 193 -11.70 -10.95 14.17
CA SER A 193 -12.54 -10.47 13.07
C SER A 193 -13.33 -9.18 13.37
N ALA A 194 -12.94 -8.41 14.39
CA ALA A 194 -13.56 -7.15 14.72
C ALA A 194 -12.80 -5.98 14.05
N SER A 195 -13.53 -5.30 13.17
CA SER A 195 -13.17 -4.08 12.45
C SER A 195 -12.42 -3.06 13.31
N LEU A 196 -11.22 -2.64 12.86
CA LEU A 196 -10.63 -1.34 13.22
C LEU A 196 -9.98 -0.73 11.97
N THR A 197 -10.57 0.38 11.55
CA THR A 197 -10.11 1.30 10.51
C THR A 197 -8.89 2.09 11.00
N GLY A 198 -7.79 2.10 10.24
CA GLY A 198 -6.83 3.22 10.26
C GLY A 198 -5.74 3.27 11.33
N ALA A 199 -5.58 2.27 12.21
CA ALA A 199 -4.52 2.34 13.22
C ALA A 199 -3.15 1.94 12.65
N ASN A 200 -2.18 2.86 12.69
CA ASN A 200 -0.77 2.57 12.39
C ASN A 200 -0.14 1.86 13.61
N ALA A 201 0.64 0.81 13.40
CA ALA A 201 1.47 0.28 14.48
C ALA A 201 2.67 1.21 14.68
N LEU A 202 2.77 1.81 15.87
CA LEU A 202 3.83 2.75 16.22
C LEU A 202 4.78 2.12 17.25
N ILE A 203 6.04 2.55 17.20
CA ILE A 203 7.08 2.16 18.16
C ILE A 203 7.61 3.43 18.81
N ARG A 204 7.64 3.45 20.15
CA ARG A 204 8.20 4.54 20.94
C ARG A 204 9.28 4.01 21.87
N LEU A 205 10.40 4.73 21.92
CA LEU A 205 11.49 4.45 22.84
C LEU A 205 11.39 5.38 24.04
N ASP A 206 11.14 4.82 25.21
CA ASP A 206 11.18 5.55 26.46
C ASP A 206 12.48 5.20 27.20
N VAL A 207 13.10 6.17 27.86
CA VAL A 207 14.23 5.89 28.76
C VAL A 207 13.70 5.08 29.94
N GLU A 208 14.26 3.90 30.19
CA GLU A 208 13.96 3.09 31.37
C GLU A 208 14.97 3.46 32.48
N PRO A 209 14.52 4.05 33.60
CA PRO A 209 15.40 4.34 34.73
C PRO A 209 15.94 3.06 35.38
N ALA A 210 17.04 3.18 36.14
CA ALA A 210 17.52 2.07 36.95
C ALA A 210 16.46 1.66 37.98
N GLY A 211 16.01 0.40 37.91
CA GLY A 211 14.87 -0.06 38.69
C GLY A 211 14.49 -1.53 38.41
N ALA A 212 13.25 -1.89 38.76
CA ALA A 212 12.77 -3.27 38.77
C ALA A 212 12.78 -3.97 37.40
N ASN A 213 12.68 -3.21 36.30
CA ASN A 213 12.73 -3.77 34.94
C ASN A 213 14.16 -3.84 34.39
N CYS A 214 15.03 -2.88 34.74
CA CYS A 214 16.45 -2.85 34.36
C CYS A 214 17.32 -2.29 35.50
N SER A 215 18.20 -3.13 36.07
CA SER A 215 18.98 -2.79 37.27
C SER A 215 19.99 -1.65 37.10
N GLN A 216 20.37 -1.29 35.87
CA GLN A 216 21.28 -0.18 35.53
C GLN A 216 20.67 0.84 34.55
N GLY A 217 19.34 0.85 34.49
CA GLY A 217 18.59 1.59 33.48
C GLY A 217 18.75 0.97 32.10
N GLY A 218 18.09 1.56 31.10
CA GLY A 218 18.05 1.04 29.75
C GLY A 218 17.06 1.81 28.88
N THR A 219 16.54 1.13 27.87
CA THR A 219 15.52 1.67 26.97
C THR A 219 14.32 0.74 26.95
N ALA A 220 13.14 1.26 27.27
CA ALA A 220 11.88 0.56 27.09
C ALA A 220 11.40 0.76 25.65
N VAL A 221 11.32 -0.33 24.90
CA VAL A 221 10.76 -0.38 23.55
C VAL A 221 9.28 -0.69 23.69
N LYS A 222 8.44 0.29 23.39
CA LYS A 222 6.98 0.16 23.47
C LYS A 222 6.41 0.10 22.06
N SER A 223 5.48 -0.82 21.84
CA SER A 223 4.76 -0.93 20.58
C SER A 223 3.26 -1.05 20.84
N GLY A 224 2.48 -0.52 19.92
CA GLY A 224 1.04 -0.47 20.04
C GLY A 224 0.38 0.09 18.79
N LEU A 225 -0.94 0.00 18.75
CA LEU A 225 -1.75 0.51 17.65
C LEU A 225 -2.17 1.93 17.98
N ASP A 226 -1.77 2.89 17.14
CA ASP A 226 -2.22 4.30 17.17
C ASP A 226 -3.73 4.34 16.91
N SER A 227 -4.47 4.16 17.98
CA SER A 227 -5.90 3.89 17.96
C SER A 227 -6.70 5.18 17.77
N ASN A 228 -6.08 6.32 18.09
CA ASN A 228 -6.65 7.64 17.87
C ASN A 228 -6.15 8.33 16.58
N GLY A 229 -5.15 7.76 15.91
CA GLY A 229 -4.65 8.20 14.61
C GLY A 229 -3.86 9.51 14.65
N ASN A 230 -3.28 9.86 15.80
CA ASN A 230 -2.58 11.13 15.99
C ASN A 230 -1.10 11.11 15.57
N GLY A 231 -0.58 9.94 15.16
CA GLY A 231 0.81 9.77 14.71
C GLY A 231 1.84 9.64 15.83
N THR A 232 1.41 9.51 17.09
CA THR A 232 2.25 9.28 18.26
C THR A 232 1.70 8.11 19.07
N LEU A 233 2.55 7.18 19.49
CA LEU A 233 2.09 6.08 20.34
C LEU A 233 1.78 6.63 21.73
N ASP A 234 0.51 6.76 22.10
CA ASP A 234 0.12 7.23 23.43
C ASP A 234 0.22 6.12 24.48
N PRO A 235 0.36 6.44 25.78
CA PRO A 235 0.50 5.42 26.83
C PRO A 235 -0.63 4.39 26.87
N ASP A 236 -1.86 4.81 26.59
CA ASP A 236 -3.06 3.94 26.59
C ASP A 236 -3.14 3.04 25.34
N GLU A 237 -2.28 3.28 24.36
CA GLU A 237 -2.24 2.56 23.09
C GLU A 237 -1.16 1.48 23.05
N VAL A 238 -0.28 1.45 24.06
CA VAL A 238 0.82 0.49 24.18
C VAL A 238 0.26 -0.90 24.46
N SER A 239 0.46 -1.82 23.51
CA SER A 239 0.03 -3.22 23.64
C SER A 239 1.17 -4.17 23.98
N ASN A 240 2.43 -3.76 23.80
CA ASN A 240 3.62 -4.51 24.19
C ASN A 240 4.74 -3.58 24.68
N THR A 241 5.45 -4.00 25.72
CA THR A 241 6.66 -3.31 26.22
C THR A 241 7.79 -4.33 26.39
N THR A 242 8.92 -4.07 25.75
CA THR A 242 10.14 -4.88 25.85
C THR A 242 11.28 -3.99 26.38
N PHE A 243 12.00 -4.45 27.39
CA PHE A 243 13.08 -3.68 28.00
C PHE A 243 14.45 -4.11 27.45
N VAL A 244 15.27 -3.13 27.09
CA VAL A 244 16.68 -3.31 26.71
C VAL A 244 17.53 -2.71 27.82
N CYS A 245 18.05 -3.57 28.69
CA CYS A 245 18.80 -3.13 29.87
C CYS A 245 20.28 -2.87 29.55
N ASN A 246 20.85 -1.84 30.18
CA ASN A 246 22.27 -1.59 30.16
C ASN A 246 23.03 -2.72 30.89
N GLY A 247 24.24 -3.05 30.42
CA GLY A 247 25.13 -3.99 31.09
C GLY A 247 25.63 -3.46 32.44
N LEU A 248 25.90 -4.36 33.39
CA LEU A 248 26.48 -4.03 34.69
C LEU A 248 27.81 -3.29 34.53
N THR A 249 27.98 -2.18 35.25
CA THR A 249 29.26 -1.47 35.32
C THR A 249 30.26 -2.37 36.04
N GLY A 250 31.30 -2.82 35.33
CA GLY A 250 32.44 -3.47 35.96
C GLY A 250 33.16 -2.50 36.91
N ALA A 251 33.75 -3.03 37.98
CA ALA A 251 34.48 -2.25 38.98
C ALA A 251 35.56 -1.35 38.34
N THR A 252 35.45 -0.04 38.58
CA THR A 252 36.38 1.04 38.21
C THR A 252 37.39 0.72 37.10
N GLY A 253 36.90 0.75 35.86
CA GLY A 253 37.69 0.88 34.62
C GLY A 253 37.09 2.00 33.77
N GLN A 254 37.92 2.62 32.90
CA GLN A 254 37.61 3.80 32.07
C GLN A 254 36.20 3.77 31.45
N ASN A 255 35.58 4.97 31.30
CA ASN A 255 34.25 5.22 30.71
C ASN A 255 33.78 4.08 29.80
N GLY A 256 32.69 3.41 30.19
CA GLY A 256 32.08 2.36 29.38
C GLY A 256 31.81 2.87 27.96
N LYS A 257 32.18 2.07 26.96
CA LYS A 257 31.96 2.39 25.55
C LYS A 257 30.46 2.51 25.29
N ASN A 258 30.06 3.57 24.59
CA ASN A 258 28.65 3.80 24.27
C ASN A 258 28.16 2.70 23.31
N ALA A 259 27.04 2.05 23.63
CA ALA A 259 26.35 1.20 22.67
C ALA A 259 25.59 2.11 21.70
N LEU A 260 25.91 2.03 20.41
CA LEU A 260 25.30 2.83 19.36
C LEU A 260 24.50 1.94 18.42
N VAL A 261 23.42 2.51 17.87
CA VAL A 261 22.57 1.88 16.85
C VAL A 261 22.58 2.75 15.61
N ARG A 262 22.81 2.15 14.44
CA ARG A 262 22.77 2.81 13.14
C ARG A 262 21.84 2.06 12.19
N LEU A 263 21.01 2.82 11.47
CA LEU A 263 20.11 2.31 10.45
C LEU A 263 20.73 2.53 9.07
N ASP A 264 20.93 1.44 8.32
CA ASP A 264 21.30 1.52 6.91
C ASP A 264 20.21 0.88 6.04
N SER A 265 20.02 1.39 4.82
CA SER A 265 19.12 0.76 3.83
C SER A 265 19.67 -0.60 3.37
N GLU A 266 18.84 -1.66 3.40
CA GLU A 266 19.17 -3.00 2.90
C GLU A 266 18.54 -3.22 1.51
N PRO A 267 19.33 -3.45 0.45
CA PRO A 267 18.81 -3.72 -0.89
C PRO A 267 18.02 -5.03 -0.99
N ALA A 268 17.11 -5.11 -1.96
CA ALA A 268 16.40 -6.35 -2.26
C ALA A 268 17.35 -7.43 -2.81
N GLY A 269 17.44 -8.56 -2.11
CA GLY A 269 18.38 -9.64 -2.37
C GLY A 269 18.21 -10.84 -1.43
N PRO A 270 19.23 -11.72 -1.30
CA PRO A 270 19.16 -12.96 -0.52
C PRO A 270 18.87 -12.76 0.97
N ASN A 271 19.31 -11.63 1.53
CA ASN A 271 19.13 -11.27 2.94
C ASN A 271 17.70 -10.78 3.23
N CYS A 272 17.17 -9.93 2.35
CA CYS A 272 15.79 -9.46 2.37
C CYS A 272 15.24 -9.48 0.95
N ALA A 273 14.31 -10.39 0.65
CA ALA A 273 13.77 -10.60 -0.71
C ALA A 273 13.19 -9.33 -1.35
N TYR A 274 12.69 -8.39 -0.54
CA TYR A 274 12.06 -7.13 -0.97
C TYR A 274 12.77 -5.88 -0.44
N GLY A 275 14.02 -6.01 0.00
CA GLY A 275 14.78 -4.94 0.65
C GLY A 275 14.22 -4.62 2.03
N GLY A 276 14.83 -3.67 2.72
CA GLY A 276 14.46 -3.33 4.08
C GLY A 276 15.41 -2.33 4.71
N THR A 277 15.45 -2.34 6.03
CA THR A 277 16.42 -1.57 6.82
C THR A 277 17.27 -2.55 7.62
N SER A 278 18.58 -2.42 7.55
CA SER A 278 19.50 -3.10 8.45
C SER A 278 19.71 -2.24 9.69
N MET A 279 19.32 -2.78 10.85
CA MET A 279 19.67 -2.25 12.16
C MET A 279 21.02 -2.82 12.55
N LYS A 280 22.01 -1.95 12.72
CA LYS A 280 23.35 -2.33 13.16
C LYS A 280 23.58 -1.80 14.55
N SER A 281 24.02 -2.65 15.46
CA SER A 281 24.36 -2.27 16.82
C SER A 281 25.78 -2.70 17.15
N GLY A 282 26.45 -1.90 17.96
CA GLY A 282 27.79 -2.20 18.44
C GLY A 282 28.29 -1.16 19.43
N LEU A 283 29.44 -1.46 20.04
CA LEU A 283 30.12 -0.55 20.95
C LEU A 283 30.94 0.44 20.14
N ASP A 284 30.83 1.73 20.48
CA ASP A 284 31.71 2.79 19.99
C ASP A 284 33.12 2.56 20.54
N VAL A 285 33.92 1.77 19.82
CA VAL A 285 35.23 1.32 20.27
C VAL A 285 36.21 2.47 20.32
N ASN A 286 36.09 3.40 19.38
CA ASN A 286 37.00 4.52 19.20
C ASN A 286 36.56 5.80 19.95
N GLY A 287 35.30 5.86 20.40
CA GLY A 287 34.75 6.97 21.19
C GLY A 287 34.39 8.21 20.36
N ASP A 288 34.18 8.09 19.05
CA ASP A 288 33.90 9.21 18.14
C ASP A 288 32.41 9.59 18.07
N GLY A 289 31.55 8.84 18.76
CA GLY A 289 30.11 9.09 18.82
C GLY A 289 29.33 8.57 17.60
N THR A 290 29.97 7.79 16.72
CA THR A 290 29.33 7.18 15.54
C THR A 290 29.62 5.68 15.47
N LEU A 291 28.63 4.89 15.07
CA LEU A 291 28.86 3.45 14.86
C LEU A 291 29.43 3.25 13.46
N SER A 292 30.74 2.99 13.33
CA SER A 292 31.36 2.67 12.03
C SER A 292 31.16 1.19 11.66
N ASN A 293 31.43 0.81 10.40
CA ASN A 293 31.26 -0.59 9.94
C ASN A 293 32.14 -1.61 10.68
N ILE A 294 33.27 -1.17 11.24
CA ILE A 294 34.22 -2.03 11.97
C ILE A 294 33.73 -2.31 13.40
N GLU A 295 32.89 -1.42 13.93
CA GLU A 295 32.36 -1.48 15.30
C GLU A 295 31.04 -2.23 15.39
N VAL A 296 30.45 -2.61 14.25
CA VAL A 296 29.19 -3.37 14.19
C VAL A 296 29.41 -4.77 14.74
N GLN A 297 28.72 -5.09 15.83
CA GLN A 297 28.77 -6.40 16.46
C GLN A 297 27.54 -7.25 16.10
N THR A 298 26.40 -6.61 15.84
CA THR A 298 25.17 -7.29 15.47
C THR A 298 24.49 -6.54 14.33
N THR A 299 24.03 -7.29 13.33
CA THR A 299 23.19 -6.76 12.26
C THR A 299 21.86 -7.51 12.30
N GLN A 300 20.78 -6.79 12.59
CA GLN A 300 19.42 -7.27 12.47
C GLN A 300 18.80 -6.70 11.21
N LEU A 301 18.11 -7.55 10.45
CA LEU A 301 17.46 -7.15 9.22
C LEU A 301 15.97 -6.99 9.47
N VAL A 302 15.48 -5.76 9.32
CA VAL A 302 14.05 -5.48 9.22
C VAL A 302 13.69 -5.58 7.75
N CYS A 303 13.45 -6.80 7.30
CA CYS A 303 13.02 -7.05 5.93
C CYS A 303 11.58 -6.57 5.73
N SER A 304 11.33 -5.90 4.62
CA SER A 304 9.98 -5.60 4.19
C SER A 304 9.24 -6.92 3.95
N SER A 305 8.13 -7.15 4.66
CA SER A 305 7.32 -8.35 4.49
C SER A 305 6.42 -8.23 3.25
N ALA A 306 6.13 -9.37 2.61
CA ALA A 306 5.47 -9.46 1.31
C ALA A 306 3.97 -9.06 1.27
N ASN A 307 3.47 -8.28 2.23
CA ASN A 307 2.03 -8.05 2.40
C ASN A 307 1.55 -6.60 2.34
N PHE A 308 2.39 -5.60 2.04
CA PHE A 308 1.91 -4.22 1.78
C PHE A 308 1.90 -3.79 0.31
N PHE A 309 2.60 -4.48 -0.59
CA PHE A 309 2.72 -4.04 -2.00
C PHE A 309 2.66 -5.20 -3.00
N ARG A 310 1.62 -6.04 -2.93
CA ARG A 310 1.40 -7.09 -3.93
C ARG A 310 0.73 -6.61 -5.21
N THR A 311 0.25 -5.37 -5.25
CA THR A 311 -0.42 -4.81 -6.42
C THR A 311 0.59 -4.03 -7.24
N LYS A 312 0.63 -4.26 -8.55
CA LYS A 312 1.33 -3.38 -9.52
C LYS A 312 0.65 -2.01 -9.65
N TRP A 313 -0.14 -1.61 -8.67
CA TRP A 313 -0.88 -0.37 -8.65
C TRP A 313 -1.22 0.00 -7.21
N ALA A 314 -1.42 1.29 -6.97
CA ALA A 314 -1.93 1.83 -5.72
C ALA A 314 -2.71 3.11 -6.04
N SER A 315 -3.71 3.45 -5.23
CA SER A 315 -4.39 4.74 -5.32
C SER A 315 -4.34 5.46 -3.98
N ASN A 316 -4.55 6.77 -3.99
CA ASN A 316 -4.85 7.47 -2.75
C ASN A 316 -6.10 6.85 -2.07
N PRO A 317 -6.21 6.94 -0.74
CA PRO A 317 -7.41 6.53 -0.04
C PRO A 317 -8.66 7.25 -0.56
N SER A 318 -9.82 6.64 -0.39
CA SER A 318 -11.08 7.35 -0.63
C SER A 318 -11.25 8.45 0.43
N GLY A 319 -11.66 9.64 0.00
CA GLY A 319 -11.82 10.76 0.91
C GLY A 319 -12.09 12.06 0.19
N THR A 320 -12.50 13.07 0.96
CA THR A 320 -12.64 14.44 0.47
C THR A 320 -11.29 15.15 0.61
N TYR A 321 -10.77 15.64 -0.50
CA TYR A 321 -9.46 16.28 -0.56
C TYR A 321 -9.58 17.71 -1.10
N ASP A 322 -10.38 18.55 -0.47
CA ASP A 322 -10.42 19.96 -0.88
C ASP A 322 -9.14 20.68 -0.44
N SER A 323 -8.50 21.38 -1.38
CA SER A 323 -7.24 22.09 -1.10
C SER A 323 -7.41 23.35 -0.24
N GLY A 324 -8.64 23.87 -0.14
CA GLY A 324 -8.84 25.28 0.21
C GLY A 324 -8.35 26.23 -0.90
N GLU A 325 -8.38 27.54 -0.59
CA GLU A 325 -7.91 28.58 -1.51
C GLU A 325 -6.39 28.59 -1.64
N ILE A 326 -5.90 28.44 -2.86
CA ILE A 326 -4.47 28.47 -3.20
C ILE A 326 -4.13 29.84 -3.78
N ASN A 327 -3.15 30.54 -3.20
CA ASN A 327 -2.71 31.86 -3.65
C ASN A 327 -1.18 31.98 -3.75
N GLY A 328 -0.63 31.87 -4.97
CA GLY A 328 0.77 32.22 -5.27
C GLY A 328 1.85 31.33 -4.64
N LEU A 329 1.47 30.27 -3.92
CA LEU A 329 2.37 29.33 -3.27
C LEU A 329 2.03 27.89 -3.65
N TRP A 330 3.06 27.07 -3.84
CA TRP A 330 2.91 25.64 -4.01
C TRP A 330 2.42 25.01 -2.71
N VAL A 331 1.26 24.36 -2.76
CA VAL A 331 0.69 23.64 -1.61
C VAL A 331 0.42 22.18 -1.99
N PRO A 332 0.64 21.23 -1.07
CA PRO A 332 0.14 19.88 -1.23
C PRO A 332 -1.39 19.89 -1.12
N VAL A 333 -2.08 19.12 -1.95
CA VAL A 333 -3.55 19.05 -1.94
C VAL A 333 -4.07 17.74 -1.34
N GLY A 334 -3.24 17.04 -0.56
CA GLY A 334 -3.65 15.86 0.22
C GLY A 334 -3.82 14.55 -0.55
N ARG A 335 -3.65 14.55 -1.88
CA ARG A 335 -3.64 13.31 -2.68
C ARG A 335 -2.25 12.72 -2.66
N LYS A 336 -2.11 11.57 -2.03
CA LYS A 336 -0.83 10.90 -1.81
C LYS A 336 -0.99 9.41 -2.03
N VAL A 337 -0.03 8.80 -2.72
CA VAL A 337 -0.01 7.36 -2.97
C VAL A 337 1.41 6.83 -2.88
N SER A 338 1.57 5.65 -2.28
CA SER A 338 2.84 4.95 -2.22
C SER A 338 2.72 3.60 -2.92
N ILE A 339 3.68 3.29 -3.79
CA ILE A 339 3.73 2.05 -4.55
C ILE A 339 5.14 1.48 -4.52
N TYR A 340 5.26 0.17 -4.33
CA TYR A 340 6.52 -0.54 -4.50
C TYR A 340 6.65 -1.02 -5.94
N LYS A 341 7.65 -0.50 -6.64
CA LYS A 341 7.97 -0.87 -8.01
C LYS A 341 8.79 -2.16 -8.03
N THR A 342 8.39 -3.10 -8.87
CA THR A 342 8.92 -4.48 -8.86
C THR A 342 9.99 -4.76 -9.91
N SER A 343 10.11 -3.93 -10.95
CA SER A 343 11.10 -4.09 -12.03
C SER A 343 11.97 -2.85 -12.15
N ASP A 344 13.24 -2.97 -12.53
CA ASP A 344 14.10 -1.81 -12.83
C ASP A 344 13.80 -1.19 -14.22
N ALA A 345 13.14 -1.93 -15.10
CA ALA A 345 12.86 -1.53 -16.49
C ALA A 345 11.45 -0.98 -16.72
N SER A 346 10.54 -1.20 -15.76
CA SER A 346 9.16 -0.70 -15.83
C SER A 346 9.10 0.82 -15.61
N ARG A 347 7.92 1.40 -15.85
CA ARG A 347 7.60 2.79 -15.56
C ARG A 347 6.33 2.82 -14.72
N ILE A 348 6.10 3.92 -14.01
CA ILE A 348 4.86 4.13 -13.27
C ILE A 348 4.00 5.11 -14.07
N LYS A 349 2.82 4.66 -14.47
CA LYS A 349 1.76 5.48 -15.04
C LYS A 349 0.97 6.10 -13.90
N LEU A 350 0.85 7.41 -13.93
CA LEU A 350 0.07 8.18 -12.98
C LEU A 350 -1.17 8.68 -13.68
N THR A 351 -2.34 8.40 -13.10
CA THR A 351 -3.61 8.92 -13.56
C THR A 351 -4.20 9.80 -12.48
N VAL A 352 -4.53 11.02 -12.85
CA VAL A 352 -5.22 11.99 -12.01
C VAL A 352 -6.61 12.21 -12.56
N SER A 353 -7.61 12.15 -11.70
CA SER A 353 -8.98 12.54 -12.00
C SER A 353 -9.53 13.38 -10.85
N ASP A 354 -9.90 14.62 -11.14
CA ASP A 354 -10.22 15.62 -10.12
C ASP A 354 -11.08 16.76 -10.69
N ASN A 355 -11.27 17.80 -9.88
CA ASN A 355 -11.84 19.07 -10.30
C ASN A 355 -10.90 20.22 -9.98
N PHE A 356 -10.78 21.19 -10.89
CA PHE A 356 -9.87 22.32 -10.71
C PHE A 356 -10.49 23.65 -11.10
N ARG A 357 -10.36 24.60 -10.17
CA ARG A 357 -10.76 25.99 -10.33
C ARG A 357 -9.55 26.88 -10.40
N VAL A 358 -9.55 27.84 -11.32
CA VAL A 358 -8.46 28.79 -11.50
C VAL A 358 -8.96 30.21 -11.69
N GLY A 359 -8.15 31.19 -11.31
CA GLY A 359 -8.36 32.61 -11.62
C GLY A 359 -9.52 33.28 -10.89
N PHE A 360 -9.97 32.73 -9.75
CA PHE A 360 -10.98 33.41 -8.92
C PHE A 360 -10.39 34.69 -8.32
N ASN A 361 -11.22 35.74 -8.15
CA ASN A 361 -10.79 37.08 -7.71
C ASN A 361 -9.74 37.79 -8.61
N ALA A 362 -9.42 37.24 -9.80
CA ALA A 362 -8.65 37.96 -10.81
C ALA A 362 -9.61 38.71 -11.74
N THR A 363 -9.36 40.01 -11.93
CA THR A 363 -10.20 40.86 -12.80
C THR A 363 -10.19 40.42 -14.26
N THR A 364 -9.11 39.78 -14.74
CA THR A 364 -8.98 39.36 -16.14
C THR A 364 -8.81 37.85 -16.32
N GLY A 365 -8.66 37.09 -15.23
CA GLY A 365 -8.40 35.65 -15.24
C GLY A 365 -7.02 35.25 -14.71
N GLY A 366 -6.77 33.94 -14.66
CA GLY A 366 -5.62 33.37 -13.97
C GLY A 366 -5.20 32.00 -14.48
N THR A 367 -4.07 31.55 -13.97
CA THR A 367 -3.52 30.21 -14.21
C THR A 367 -3.53 29.43 -12.92
N GLY A 368 -3.86 28.15 -13.02
CA GLY A 368 -3.51 27.18 -12.01
C GLY A 368 -2.62 26.11 -12.61
N THR A 369 -1.65 25.66 -11.83
CA THR A 369 -0.81 24.52 -12.21
C THR A 369 -0.97 23.45 -11.16
N TYR A 370 -1.13 22.23 -11.65
CA TYR A 370 -1.05 21.00 -10.91
C TYR A 370 0.26 20.30 -11.26
N SER A 371 0.91 19.69 -10.26
CA SER A 371 2.11 18.88 -10.45
C SER A 371 2.04 17.63 -9.58
N VAL A 372 2.24 16.44 -10.17
CA VAL A 372 2.60 15.28 -9.37
C VAL A 372 4.09 15.34 -9.06
N ARG A 373 4.43 15.18 -7.79
CA ARG A 373 5.80 15.14 -7.28
C ARG A 373 6.16 13.72 -6.87
N LEU A 374 7.41 13.35 -7.09
CA LEU A 374 8.01 12.08 -6.70
C LEU A 374 8.91 12.32 -5.49
N ASN A 375 8.58 11.76 -4.33
CA ASN A 375 9.30 11.96 -3.08
C ASN A 375 9.58 13.46 -2.81
N GLY A 376 8.57 14.32 -3.03
CA GLY A 376 8.67 15.77 -2.90
C GLY A 376 9.38 16.51 -4.05
N SER A 377 9.99 15.80 -5.00
CA SER A 377 10.73 16.38 -6.13
C SER A 377 9.89 16.48 -7.41
N TRP A 378 10.26 17.43 -8.27
CA TRP A 378 9.66 17.57 -9.60
C TRP A 378 9.93 16.36 -10.49
N MET A 379 8.91 15.88 -11.20
CA MET A 379 9.05 14.75 -12.14
C MET A 379 8.50 15.05 -13.55
N GLY A 380 8.10 16.29 -13.83
CA GLY A 380 7.53 16.68 -15.13
C GLY A 380 6.19 16.00 -15.40
N CYS A 381 5.32 15.96 -14.40
CA CYS A 381 3.92 15.57 -14.54
C CYS A 381 3.06 16.79 -14.19
N ASP A 382 3.17 17.80 -15.04
CA ASP A 382 2.55 19.09 -14.83
C ASP A 382 1.37 19.25 -15.79
N ALA A 383 0.30 19.85 -15.30
CA ALA A 383 -0.82 20.26 -16.11
C ALA A 383 -1.31 21.63 -15.69
N ASN A 384 -1.45 22.51 -16.68
CA ASN A 384 -1.88 23.87 -16.47
C ASN A 384 -3.30 24.07 -16.98
N GLN A 385 -4.09 24.77 -16.18
CA GLN A 385 -5.36 25.32 -16.59
C GLN A 385 -5.26 26.84 -16.59
N TYR A 386 -5.83 27.45 -17.62
CA TYR A 386 -5.88 28.90 -17.78
C TYR A 386 -7.27 29.35 -18.15
N ASN A 387 -7.69 30.43 -17.52
CA ASN A 387 -8.87 31.16 -17.93
C ASN A 387 -8.56 32.64 -18.08
N TRP A 388 -9.16 33.24 -19.08
CA TRP A 388 -9.08 34.68 -19.29
C TRP A 388 -10.31 35.16 -20.06
N THR A 389 -10.77 36.37 -19.77
CA THR A 389 -11.85 37.03 -20.51
C THR A 389 -11.41 38.38 -21.03
N ALA A 390 -11.83 38.71 -22.25
CA ALA A 390 -11.53 40.01 -22.86
C ALA A 390 -12.20 41.20 -22.17
N SER A 391 -13.20 40.93 -21.34
CA SER A 391 -14.15 41.93 -20.84
C SER A 391 -13.88 42.36 -19.40
N GLY A 392 -12.89 41.74 -18.75
CA GLY A 392 -12.57 41.98 -17.35
C GLY A 392 -13.69 41.54 -16.39
N TRP A 393 -14.51 40.60 -16.82
CA TRP A 393 -15.64 40.10 -16.04
C TRP A 393 -15.16 39.16 -14.94
N SER A 394 -15.80 39.25 -13.78
CA SER A 394 -15.57 38.29 -12.71
C SER A 394 -16.06 36.91 -13.17
N GLN A 395 -15.25 35.90 -12.90
CA GLN A 395 -15.49 34.55 -13.41
C GLN A 395 -15.07 33.48 -12.41
N THR A 396 -15.70 32.33 -12.52
CA THR A 396 -15.41 31.17 -11.69
C THR A 396 -15.73 29.92 -12.49
N TYR A 397 -14.67 29.22 -12.91
CA TYR A 397 -14.80 27.96 -13.65
C TYR A 397 -14.19 26.85 -12.82
N HIS A 398 -15.01 25.95 -12.32
CA HIS A 398 -14.56 24.66 -11.78
C HIS A 398 -14.77 23.64 -12.89
N LEU A 399 -13.68 23.15 -13.45
CA LEU A 399 -13.72 22.28 -14.62
C LEU A 399 -13.15 20.91 -14.24
N PRO A 400 -13.73 19.81 -14.74
CA PRO A 400 -13.14 18.49 -14.60
C PRO A 400 -11.70 18.54 -15.11
N PHE A 401 -10.81 18.11 -14.25
CA PHE A 401 -9.40 18.05 -14.55
C PHE A 401 -8.99 16.58 -14.58
N ALA A 402 -8.28 16.20 -15.63
CA ALA A 402 -7.62 14.92 -15.66
C ALA A 402 -6.23 15.09 -16.27
N ASN A 403 -5.31 14.25 -15.79
CA ASN A 403 -3.99 14.17 -16.37
C ASN A 403 -3.51 12.73 -16.33
N VAL A 404 -2.72 12.34 -17.32
CA VAL A 404 -2.01 11.06 -17.32
C VAL A 404 -0.56 11.33 -17.63
N CYS A 405 0.31 10.84 -16.77
CA CYS A 405 1.75 10.98 -16.91
C CYS A 405 2.43 9.61 -16.79
N LEU A 406 3.69 9.57 -17.19
CA LEU A 406 4.53 8.40 -17.05
C LEU A 406 5.85 8.82 -16.42
N THR A 407 6.37 8.06 -15.45
CA THR A 407 7.71 8.32 -14.92
C THR A 407 8.79 8.08 -15.98
N GLU A 408 10.01 8.52 -15.69
CA GLU A 408 11.17 7.87 -16.29
C GLU A 408 11.29 6.40 -15.84
N GLN A 409 12.19 5.63 -16.44
CA GLN A 409 12.53 4.33 -15.88
C GLN A 409 13.15 4.57 -14.50
N LEU A 410 12.56 3.93 -13.49
CA LEU A 410 13.00 4.04 -12.11
C LEU A 410 13.51 2.66 -11.64
N PRO A 411 14.51 2.58 -10.76
CA PRO A 411 14.87 1.31 -10.11
C PRO A 411 13.69 0.66 -9.37
N LYS A 412 13.82 -0.61 -8.99
CA LYS A 412 12.92 -1.26 -8.03
C LYS A 412 13.00 -0.56 -6.67
N GLY A 413 11.88 -0.43 -5.98
CA GLY A 413 11.82 0.22 -4.67
C GLY A 413 10.50 0.90 -4.37
N LEU A 414 10.40 1.47 -3.17
CA LEU A 414 9.23 2.22 -2.72
C LEU A 414 9.28 3.65 -3.25
N TYR A 415 8.19 4.07 -3.91
CA TYR A 415 8.02 5.43 -4.41
C TYR A 415 6.75 6.04 -3.87
N GLU A 416 6.85 7.31 -3.53
CA GLU A 416 5.75 8.12 -3.04
C GLU A 416 5.45 9.22 -4.07
N PHE A 417 4.17 9.33 -4.42
CA PHE A 417 3.67 10.36 -5.30
C PHE A 417 2.69 11.23 -4.54
N GLU A 418 2.87 12.54 -4.64
CA GLU A 418 1.98 13.51 -4.02
C GLU A 418 1.65 14.61 -5.00
N VAL A 419 0.42 15.10 -4.88
CA VAL A 419 -0.09 16.18 -5.70
C VAL A 419 0.15 17.52 -5.06
N TRP A 420 0.69 18.43 -5.86
CA TRP A 420 0.88 19.82 -5.50
C TRP A 420 0.18 20.73 -6.50
N ALA A 421 -0.31 21.87 -6.03
CA ALA A 421 -0.90 22.88 -6.88
C ALA A 421 -0.44 24.28 -6.50
N ILE A 422 -0.49 25.19 -7.47
CA ILE A 422 -0.23 26.62 -7.31
C ILE A 422 -1.21 27.42 -8.17
N SER A 423 -1.42 28.67 -7.80
CA SER A 423 -2.11 29.67 -8.62
C SER A 423 -1.16 30.79 -9.03
N SER A 424 -1.44 31.38 -10.19
CA SER A 424 -0.81 32.60 -10.68
C SER A 424 -1.88 33.49 -11.30
N GLY A 425 -2.11 34.66 -10.70
CA GLY A 425 -3.24 35.53 -11.02
C GLY A 425 -4.53 35.01 -10.40
N GLY A 426 -5.01 35.70 -9.36
CA GLY A 426 -6.16 35.24 -8.56
C GLY A 426 -5.84 34.00 -7.72
N THR A 427 -6.89 33.30 -7.27
CA THR A 427 -6.77 32.05 -6.50
C THR A 427 -7.20 30.83 -7.31
N SER A 428 -6.70 29.67 -6.90
CA SER A 428 -7.09 28.36 -7.43
C SER A 428 -7.63 27.47 -6.31
N TRP A 429 -8.38 26.44 -6.69
CA TRP A 429 -8.93 25.44 -5.76
C TRP A 429 -8.94 24.08 -6.43
N VAL A 430 -8.44 23.04 -5.76
CA VAL A 430 -8.49 21.65 -6.21
C VAL A 430 -9.55 20.91 -5.38
N GLY A 431 -10.43 20.18 -6.05
CA GLY A 431 -11.67 19.66 -5.48
C GLY A 431 -12.86 20.57 -5.77
N HIS A 432 -14.03 20.21 -5.24
CA HIS A 432 -15.27 20.97 -5.48
C HIS A 432 -16.27 20.94 -4.32
N GLY A 433 -15.84 20.57 -3.11
CA GLY A 433 -16.65 20.67 -1.88
C GLY A 433 -17.89 19.76 -1.77
N SER A 434 -18.25 19.00 -2.81
CA SER A 434 -19.52 18.25 -2.89
C SER A 434 -19.35 16.75 -3.15
N GLY A 435 -18.29 16.14 -2.58
CA GLY A 435 -18.18 14.67 -2.49
C GLY A 435 -17.58 13.95 -3.70
N GLY A 436 -16.90 14.65 -4.61
CA GLY A 436 -16.09 14.00 -5.63
C GLY A 436 -14.85 13.34 -5.04
N ASN A 437 -14.67 12.03 -5.27
CA ASN A 437 -13.40 11.38 -4.96
C ASN A 437 -12.36 11.81 -5.98
N ALA A 438 -11.40 12.59 -5.51
CA ALA A 438 -10.19 12.79 -6.27
C ALA A 438 -9.39 11.49 -6.32
N LEU A 439 -8.89 11.18 -7.51
CA LEU A 439 -8.04 10.02 -7.73
C LEU A 439 -6.64 10.47 -8.13
N LEU A 440 -5.66 9.97 -7.41
CA LEU A 440 -4.28 9.76 -7.84
C LEU A 440 -4.05 8.25 -7.85
N LEU A 441 -3.94 7.68 -9.04
CA LEU A 441 -3.66 6.27 -9.26
C LEU A 441 -2.26 6.12 -9.83
N ALA A 442 -1.43 5.32 -9.17
CA ALA A 442 -0.14 4.87 -9.65
C ALA A 442 -0.26 3.43 -10.14
N GLU A 443 0.18 3.15 -11.38
CA GLU A 443 0.20 1.81 -11.97
C GLU A 443 1.60 1.52 -12.50
N GLU A 444 2.27 0.49 -12.00
CA GLU A 444 3.48 -0.05 -12.61
C GLU A 444 3.11 -0.72 -13.93
N LEU A 445 3.50 -0.10 -15.04
CA LEU A 445 3.36 -0.70 -16.36
C LEU A 445 4.33 -1.87 -16.48
N ASP A 446 3.81 -3.01 -16.90
CA ASP A 446 4.63 -4.19 -17.12
C ASP A 446 5.67 -3.92 -18.22
N GLY A 447 6.96 -3.99 -17.87
CA GLY A 447 8.04 -3.81 -18.83
C GLY A 447 8.04 -4.83 -19.97
N THR A 448 7.31 -5.95 -19.82
CA THR A 448 7.16 -6.98 -20.85
C THR A 448 5.94 -6.78 -21.76
N LYS A 449 4.96 -5.96 -21.35
CA LYS A 449 3.80 -5.65 -22.19
C LYS A 449 4.18 -4.58 -23.22
N PRO A 450 3.80 -4.73 -24.48
CA PRO A 450 4.11 -3.75 -25.50
C PRO A 450 3.27 -2.50 -25.28
N TYR A 451 3.93 -1.43 -24.87
CA TYR A 451 3.42 -0.06 -24.90
C TYR A 451 4.46 0.84 -25.56
N ALA A 452 4.01 1.96 -26.11
CA ALA A 452 4.89 3.02 -26.58
C ALA A 452 4.28 4.37 -26.22
N PHE A 453 5.14 5.36 -26.00
CA PHE A 453 4.68 6.69 -25.64
C PHE A 453 5.56 7.78 -26.25
N SER A 454 4.99 8.98 -26.38
CA SER A 454 5.72 10.21 -26.62
C SER A 454 5.33 11.21 -25.53
N LYS A 455 6.34 11.81 -24.90
CA LYS A 455 6.20 13.02 -24.08
C LYS A 455 6.58 14.30 -24.84
N ALA A 456 6.91 14.15 -26.13
CA ALA A 456 7.33 15.26 -26.96
C ALA A 456 6.11 16.04 -27.47
N GLY A 457 6.31 17.33 -27.70
CA GLY A 457 5.29 18.20 -28.27
C GLY A 457 5.45 19.62 -27.76
N THR A 458 5.45 20.56 -28.70
CA THR A 458 5.37 22.00 -28.40
C THR A 458 3.95 22.50 -28.68
N GLU A 459 3.69 23.77 -28.39
CA GLU A 459 2.41 24.39 -28.77
C GLU A 459 2.20 24.23 -30.28
N THR A 460 1.07 23.64 -30.67
CA THR A 460 0.59 23.55 -32.04
C THR A 460 -0.68 24.40 -32.13
N VAL A 461 -0.69 25.41 -32.99
CA VAL A 461 -1.86 26.26 -33.23
C VAL A 461 -2.26 26.14 -34.69
N THR A 462 -3.56 26.12 -34.98
CA THR A 462 -4.07 26.12 -36.35
C THR A 462 -5.36 26.92 -36.45
N THR A 463 -5.61 27.49 -37.63
CA THR A 463 -6.91 28.05 -38.04
C THR A 463 -7.54 27.26 -39.19
N SER A 464 -6.86 26.21 -39.65
CA SER A 464 -7.30 25.37 -40.76
C SER A 464 -8.50 24.52 -40.36
N ALA A 465 -9.49 24.42 -41.24
CA ALA A 465 -10.59 23.46 -41.11
C ALA A 465 -10.18 22.02 -41.51
N SER A 466 -9.00 21.86 -42.12
CA SER A 466 -8.36 20.56 -42.35
C SER A 466 -7.43 20.21 -41.20
N TYR A 467 -7.34 18.91 -40.89
CA TYR A 467 -6.44 18.38 -39.87
C TYR A 467 -4.97 18.72 -40.15
N VAL A 468 -4.35 19.40 -39.19
CA VAL A 468 -2.92 19.73 -39.15
C VAL A 468 -2.24 18.82 -38.13
N LYS A 469 -1.21 18.08 -38.54
CA LYS A 469 -0.44 17.22 -37.64
C LYS A 469 0.20 18.06 -36.53
N ALA A 470 0.02 17.63 -35.28
CA ALA A 470 0.62 18.28 -34.13
C ALA A 470 2.07 17.80 -33.94
N SER A 471 3.00 18.74 -33.93
CA SER A 471 4.44 18.43 -33.88
C SER A 471 4.80 17.72 -32.58
N GLY A 472 5.68 16.70 -32.66
CA GLY A 472 6.17 15.90 -31.54
C GLY A 472 5.20 14.85 -30.97
N ARG A 473 3.91 14.90 -31.36
CA ARG A 473 2.86 14.01 -30.85
C ARG A 473 2.64 12.82 -31.78
N GLU A 474 3.69 12.04 -31.93
CA GLU A 474 3.69 10.83 -32.74
C GLU A 474 4.47 9.74 -32.02
N VAL A 475 3.97 8.52 -32.15
CA VAL A 475 4.64 7.33 -31.61
C VAL A 475 4.54 6.20 -32.62
N THR A 476 5.66 5.51 -32.81
CA THR A 476 5.68 4.26 -33.57
C THR A 476 5.57 3.08 -32.61
N PHE A 477 4.65 2.17 -32.89
CA PHE A 477 4.33 1.03 -32.04
C PHE A 477 4.27 -0.24 -32.88
N VAL A 478 4.77 -1.37 -32.35
CA VAL A 478 4.64 -2.68 -33.01
C VAL A 478 3.62 -3.51 -32.26
N LYS A 479 2.44 -3.65 -32.85
CA LYS A 479 1.35 -4.46 -32.31
C LYS A 479 1.67 -5.94 -32.51
N GLN A 480 1.61 -6.72 -31.44
CA GLN A 480 2.06 -8.11 -31.44
C GLN A 480 0.98 -9.08 -31.94
N SER A 481 -0.29 -8.84 -31.59
CA SER A 481 -1.40 -9.73 -31.95
C SER A 481 -2.55 -8.94 -32.56
N ALA A 482 -3.27 -9.49 -33.53
CA ALA A 482 -4.50 -8.86 -34.02
C ALA A 482 -5.69 -9.07 -33.06
N ALA A 483 -5.60 -10.02 -32.13
CA ALA A 483 -6.67 -10.37 -31.19
C ALA A 483 -6.73 -9.46 -29.95
N THR A 484 -5.69 -8.68 -29.69
CA THR A 484 -5.62 -7.69 -28.60
C THR A 484 -6.20 -6.35 -29.04
N LEU A 485 -6.56 -5.50 -28.08
CA LEU A 485 -7.03 -4.14 -28.36
C LEU A 485 -5.86 -3.16 -28.29
N LEU A 486 -5.98 -2.06 -29.04
CA LEU A 486 -5.05 -0.94 -28.94
C LEU A 486 -5.73 0.22 -28.19
N LYS A 487 -5.30 0.46 -26.95
CA LYS A 487 -5.76 1.56 -26.12
C LYS A 487 -4.87 2.76 -26.35
N VAL A 488 -5.47 3.89 -26.71
CA VAL A 488 -4.76 5.15 -26.88
C VAL A 488 -5.22 6.10 -25.78
N THR A 489 -4.24 6.66 -25.07
CA THR A 489 -4.43 7.70 -24.06
C THR A 489 -3.66 8.93 -24.49
N LEU A 490 -4.37 10.03 -24.74
CA LEU A 490 -3.79 11.33 -25.03
C LEU A 490 -4.09 12.27 -23.86
N ALA A 491 -3.06 12.68 -23.12
CA ALA A 491 -3.13 13.74 -22.15
C ALA A 491 -2.43 14.98 -22.72
N ASP A 492 -3.13 16.11 -22.77
CA ASP A 492 -2.59 17.36 -23.31
C ASP A 492 -3.42 18.55 -22.81
N THR A 493 -3.08 19.77 -23.24
CA THR A 493 -3.85 20.99 -22.99
C THR A 493 -4.47 21.51 -24.28
N LEU A 494 -5.78 21.72 -24.26
CA LEU A 494 -6.56 22.21 -25.38
C LEU A 494 -7.18 23.58 -25.06
N GLY A 495 -6.88 24.56 -25.91
CA GLY A 495 -7.60 25.83 -25.97
C GLY A 495 -8.22 26.05 -27.34
N VAL A 496 -9.39 26.70 -27.41
CA VAL A 496 -10.09 26.95 -28.69
C VAL A 496 -10.58 28.39 -28.84
N ALA A 497 -10.70 29.13 -27.73
CA ALA A 497 -11.50 30.35 -27.66
C ALA A 497 -10.78 31.68 -27.91
N PHE A 498 -9.48 31.71 -28.20
CA PHE A 498 -8.67 32.94 -28.07
C PHE A 498 -9.30 34.17 -28.74
N ASN A 499 -9.79 35.11 -27.92
CA ASN A 499 -10.47 36.34 -28.33
C ASN A 499 -11.67 36.16 -29.29
N GLN A 500 -12.30 34.98 -29.31
CA GLN A 500 -13.41 34.65 -30.19
C GLN A 500 -14.51 33.90 -29.42
N ASN A 501 -15.76 34.08 -29.85
CA ASN A 501 -16.92 33.38 -29.29
C ASN A 501 -17.42 32.30 -30.24
N GLY A 502 -17.89 31.20 -29.67
CA GLY A 502 -18.58 30.17 -30.45
C GLY A 502 -17.67 29.40 -31.38
N VAL A 503 -16.41 29.28 -30.96
CA VAL A 503 -15.36 28.63 -31.72
C VAL A 503 -14.97 27.33 -31.05
N GLY A 504 -14.45 26.42 -31.86
CA GLY A 504 -14.06 25.11 -31.38
C GLY A 504 -12.86 24.55 -32.11
N GLY A 505 -12.50 23.35 -31.71
CA GLY A 505 -11.48 22.57 -32.38
C GLY A 505 -11.65 21.10 -32.08
N ILE A 506 -11.14 20.28 -32.99
CA ILE A 506 -11.14 18.82 -32.85
C ILE A 506 -9.70 18.35 -32.76
N VAL A 507 -9.45 17.53 -31.74
CA VAL A 507 -8.21 16.75 -31.58
C VAL A 507 -8.49 15.35 -32.09
N MET A 508 -7.78 14.94 -33.13
CA MET A 508 -7.92 13.64 -33.78
C MET A 508 -6.67 12.81 -33.55
N VAL A 509 -6.85 11.56 -33.15
CA VAL A 509 -5.81 10.55 -33.24
C VAL A 509 -5.91 9.88 -34.60
N GLN A 510 -4.80 9.87 -35.33
CA GLN A 510 -4.67 9.20 -36.62
C GLN A 510 -3.81 7.94 -36.45
N LEU A 511 -4.19 6.88 -37.16
CA LEU A 511 -3.43 5.64 -37.28
C LEU A 511 -2.93 5.54 -38.72
N ASP A 512 -1.61 5.50 -38.90
CA ASP A 512 -0.93 5.47 -40.21
C ASP A 512 -1.39 6.60 -41.16
N GLY A 513 -1.68 7.77 -40.58
CA GLY A 513 -2.18 8.95 -41.31
C GLY A 513 -3.68 8.95 -41.59
N ALA A 514 -4.41 7.87 -41.29
CA ALA A 514 -5.86 7.81 -41.43
C ALA A 514 -6.57 8.29 -40.16
N ASN A 515 -7.68 9.03 -40.32
CA ASN A 515 -8.54 9.42 -39.20
C ASN A 515 -9.17 8.19 -38.55
N THR A 516 -9.32 8.24 -37.22
CA THR A 516 -9.93 7.15 -36.44
C THR A 516 -11.20 7.60 -35.73
N SER A 517 -11.84 6.70 -34.98
CA SER A 517 -12.91 7.06 -34.04
C SER A 517 -12.40 7.74 -32.77
N CYS A 518 -11.07 7.81 -32.58
CA CYS A 518 -10.45 8.46 -31.44
C CYS A 518 -10.29 9.95 -31.69
N TYR A 519 -11.36 10.72 -31.46
CA TYR A 519 -11.27 12.16 -31.43
C TYR A 519 -12.17 12.75 -30.36
N THR A 520 -11.77 13.91 -29.86
CA THR A 520 -12.58 14.74 -28.97
C THR A 520 -12.56 16.17 -29.48
N SER A 521 -13.55 16.94 -29.07
CA SER A 521 -13.66 18.34 -29.42
C SER A 521 -13.84 19.19 -28.19
N LYS A 522 -13.51 20.46 -28.36
CA LYS A 522 -13.78 21.51 -27.41
C LYS A 522 -14.49 22.65 -28.12
N TYR A 523 -15.47 23.24 -27.44
CA TYR A 523 -16.18 24.43 -27.90
C TYR A 523 -16.44 25.37 -26.73
N ASP A 524 -16.19 26.65 -26.97
CA ASP A 524 -16.32 27.71 -25.98
C ASP A 524 -17.15 28.88 -26.53
N TRP A 525 -18.22 29.24 -25.83
CA TRP A 525 -19.01 30.44 -26.09
C TRP A 525 -19.16 31.28 -24.81
N GLN A 526 -18.63 32.51 -24.81
CA GLN A 526 -18.64 33.42 -23.65
C GLN A 526 -19.26 34.81 -23.89
N GLY A 527 -19.95 35.01 -25.01
CA GLY A 527 -20.62 36.28 -25.32
C GLY A 527 -19.71 37.44 -25.73
N ILE A 528 -18.43 37.52 -25.31
CA ILE A 528 -17.49 38.60 -25.69
C ILE A 528 -15.98 38.22 -25.74
N GLY A 529 -15.65 36.96 -25.99
CA GLY A 529 -14.29 36.47 -26.27
C GLY A 529 -13.52 36.07 -25.01
N ALA A 530 -12.80 34.94 -25.09
CA ALA A 530 -12.14 34.31 -23.95
C ALA A 530 -10.81 33.66 -24.33
N ASP A 531 -10.02 33.21 -23.36
CA ASP A 531 -8.98 32.21 -23.62
C ASP A 531 -9.04 31.17 -22.51
N LEU A 532 -9.69 30.05 -22.81
CA LEU A 532 -9.76 28.89 -21.92
C LEU A 532 -8.82 27.82 -22.44
N ARG A 533 -7.82 27.46 -21.64
CA ARG A 533 -6.90 26.35 -21.92
C ARG A 533 -7.06 25.33 -20.81
N ASN A 534 -7.50 24.13 -21.19
CA ASN A 534 -7.84 23.08 -20.24
C ASN A 534 -7.01 21.84 -20.51
N PRO A 535 -6.42 21.24 -19.47
CA PRO A 535 -5.89 19.91 -19.59
C PRO A 535 -7.04 18.95 -19.85
N PHE A 536 -6.80 17.95 -20.69
CA PHE A 536 -7.76 16.91 -20.97
C PHE A 536 -7.05 15.58 -21.11
N VAL A 537 -7.82 14.51 -20.87
CA VAL A 537 -7.42 13.14 -21.17
C VAL A 537 -8.45 12.53 -22.11
N LEU A 538 -8.03 12.22 -23.32
CA LEU A 538 -8.77 11.39 -24.25
C LEU A 538 -8.29 9.95 -24.10
N THR A 539 -9.17 9.06 -23.68
CA THR A 539 -8.93 7.61 -23.76
C THR A 539 -9.92 7.00 -24.73
N CYS A 540 -9.43 6.13 -25.62
CA CYS A 540 -10.23 5.46 -26.64
C CYS A 540 -9.63 4.08 -26.97
N ILE A 541 -10.42 3.26 -27.68
CA ILE A 541 -10.02 1.93 -28.14
C ILE A 541 -10.07 1.91 -29.66
N LEU A 542 -8.97 1.50 -30.27
CA LEU A 542 -8.90 1.18 -31.70
C LEU A 542 -9.01 -0.35 -31.87
N PRO A 543 -10.20 -0.89 -32.18
CA PRO A 543 -10.36 -2.31 -32.45
C PRO A 543 -9.82 -2.68 -33.84
N ASN A 544 -9.59 -3.96 -34.07
CA ASN A 544 -9.24 -4.54 -35.38
C ASN A 544 -7.97 -3.97 -36.03
N VAL A 545 -7.05 -3.42 -35.24
CA VAL A 545 -5.72 -3.03 -35.73
C VAL A 545 -4.88 -4.29 -35.94
N THR A 546 -4.27 -4.41 -37.11
CA THR A 546 -3.46 -5.58 -37.51
C THR A 546 -2.21 -5.74 -36.66
N ALA A 547 -1.68 -6.96 -36.58
CA ALA A 547 -0.38 -7.21 -35.96
C ALA A 547 0.75 -6.72 -36.88
N ALA A 548 1.10 -5.44 -36.77
CA ALA A 548 2.15 -4.82 -37.56
C ALA A 548 2.76 -3.61 -36.83
N ARG A 549 3.76 -3.00 -37.47
CA ARG A 549 4.27 -1.69 -37.09
C ARG A 549 3.27 -0.63 -37.55
N HIS A 550 2.82 0.19 -36.61
CA HIS A 550 1.89 1.29 -36.84
C HIS A 550 2.45 2.60 -36.28
N THR A 551 2.03 3.70 -36.88
CA THR A 551 2.33 5.04 -36.41
C THR A 551 1.05 5.69 -35.93
N VAL A 552 1.00 6.06 -34.64
CA VAL A 552 -0.09 6.82 -34.05
C VAL A 552 0.34 8.26 -33.94
N GLN A 553 -0.43 9.18 -34.49
CA GLN A 553 -0.12 10.62 -34.44
C GLN A 553 -1.34 11.45 -34.07
N VAL A 554 -1.13 12.63 -33.50
CA VAL A 554 -2.19 13.57 -33.16
C VAL A 554 -2.28 14.66 -34.22
N ALA A 555 -3.50 15.01 -34.61
CA ALA A 555 -3.81 16.13 -35.47
C ALA A 555 -4.86 17.04 -34.85
N LEU A 556 -4.84 18.31 -35.24
CA LEU A 556 -5.70 19.37 -34.75
C LEU A 556 -6.38 20.07 -35.91
N THR A 557 -7.66 20.40 -35.77
CA THR A 557 -8.38 21.22 -36.75
C THR A 557 -9.27 22.24 -36.05
N SER A 558 -9.52 23.36 -36.74
CA SER A 558 -10.39 24.44 -36.31
C SER A 558 -11.84 24.19 -36.69
N LEU A 559 -12.76 24.57 -35.80
CA LEU A 559 -14.19 24.66 -36.06
C LEU A 559 -14.63 26.13 -35.96
N ASN A 560 -15.52 26.53 -36.87
CA ASN A 560 -16.16 27.86 -36.87
C ASN A 560 -15.17 29.04 -36.85
N GLY A 561 -13.99 28.88 -37.47
CA GLY A 561 -12.99 29.96 -37.56
C GLY A 561 -12.13 30.16 -36.31
N GLY A 562 -12.20 29.25 -35.34
CA GLY A 562 -11.40 29.24 -34.13
C GLY A 562 -9.89 29.14 -34.34
N THR A 563 -9.14 29.33 -33.26
CA THR A 563 -7.69 29.17 -33.20
C THR A 563 -7.31 28.08 -32.20
N PRO A 564 -7.71 26.81 -32.42
CA PRO A 564 -7.36 25.74 -31.53
C PRO A 564 -5.86 25.61 -31.34
N ARG A 565 -5.48 25.36 -30.09
CA ARG A 565 -4.10 25.16 -29.66
C ARG A 565 -3.98 23.87 -28.85
N LEU A 566 -2.96 23.09 -29.15
CA LEU A 566 -2.54 21.92 -28.36
C LEU A 566 -1.18 22.18 -27.72
N GLY A 567 -1.10 21.95 -26.41
CA GLY A 567 0.08 22.21 -25.58
C GLY A 567 0.19 23.67 -25.14
N TRP A 568 0.72 23.92 -23.94
CA TRP A 568 0.92 25.27 -23.41
C TRP A 568 1.85 25.31 -22.18
N ASN A 569 2.74 26.32 -22.11
CA ASN A 569 3.61 26.73 -20.99
C ASN A 569 4.44 25.63 -20.29
N ARG A 570 3.76 24.70 -19.60
CA ARG A 570 4.35 23.60 -18.83
C ARG A 570 3.55 22.30 -18.86
N SER A 571 2.42 22.24 -19.55
CA SER A 571 1.67 20.98 -19.66
C SER A 571 2.52 19.98 -20.42
N THR A 572 2.80 18.85 -19.79
CA THR A 572 3.60 17.78 -20.40
C THR A 572 2.67 16.89 -21.21
N PRO A 573 2.69 16.97 -22.56
CA PRO A 573 1.83 16.13 -23.36
C PRO A 573 2.26 14.67 -23.17
N LEU A 574 1.29 13.78 -23.22
CA LEU A 574 1.52 12.34 -23.27
C LEU A 574 0.62 11.75 -24.35
N LEU A 575 1.23 11.16 -25.37
CA LEU A 575 0.58 10.19 -26.22
C LEU A 575 1.05 8.81 -25.79
N LEU A 576 0.18 8.01 -25.19
CA LEU A 576 0.46 6.66 -24.73
C LEU A 576 -0.40 5.67 -25.53
N VAL A 577 0.25 4.63 -26.04
CA VAL A 577 -0.38 3.52 -26.76
C VAL A 577 -0.05 2.24 -26.02
N GLU A 578 -1.10 1.52 -25.61
CA GLU A 578 -1.02 0.28 -24.84
C GLU A 578 -1.72 -0.82 -25.62
N GLU A 579 -1.04 -1.95 -25.83
CA GLU A 579 -1.70 -3.16 -26.30
C GLU A 579 -2.21 -3.96 -25.09
N ILE A 580 -3.52 -4.17 -25.04
CA ILE A 580 -4.19 -4.80 -23.91
C ILE A 580 -4.87 -6.11 -24.33
N PRO A 581 -4.89 -7.14 -23.45
CA PRO A 581 -5.66 -8.35 -23.69
C PRO A 581 -7.12 -8.02 -23.98
N ASN A 582 -7.73 -8.72 -24.94
CA ASN A 582 -9.17 -8.58 -25.22
C ASN A 582 -10.00 -9.55 -24.34
N THR A 583 -9.55 -9.76 -23.11
CA THR A 583 -10.15 -10.67 -22.12
C THR A 583 -10.10 -9.99 -20.75
N GLY A 584 -11.17 -10.14 -19.96
CA GLY A 584 -11.25 -9.53 -18.61
C GLY A 584 -11.44 -8.00 -18.60
N LEU A 585 -11.89 -7.42 -19.72
CA LEU A 585 -12.30 -6.02 -19.80
C LEU A 585 -13.60 -5.89 -20.57
N THR A 586 -14.32 -4.80 -20.37
CA THR A 586 -15.50 -4.45 -21.17
C THR A 586 -15.54 -2.96 -21.44
N TYR A 587 -15.94 -2.56 -22.65
CA TYR A 587 -15.98 -1.15 -23.01
C TYR A 587 -17.13 -0.78 -23.93
N SER A 588 -17.54 0.48 -23.90
CA SER A 588 -18.46 1.07 -24.87
C SER A 588 -17.71 1.66 -26.06
N ASN A 589 -18.30 1.59 -27.26
CA ASN A 589 -17.77 2.22 -28.47
C ASN A 589 -18.80 3.07 -29.22
N THR A 590 -19.74 3.67 -28.48
CA THR A 590 -20.82 4.47 -29.06
C THR A 590 -20.38 5.92 -29.30
N SER A 591 -20.91 6.54 -30.36
CA SER A 591 -20.72 7.96 -30.69
C SER A 591 -22.01 8.77 -30.52
N ILE A 592 -22.99 8.24 -29.78
CA ILE A 592 -24.34 8.83 -29.70
C ILE A 592 -24.35 9.97 -28.67
N PRO A 593 -24.73 11.20 -29.07
CA PRO A 593 -24.92 12.28 -28.12
C PRO A 593 -26.11 12.00 -27.19
N SER A 594 -26.08 12.54 -25.97
CA SER A 594 -27.16 12.31 -25.02
C SER A 594 -28.45 13.09 -25.31
N GLY A 595 -28.35 14.20 -26.05
CA GLY A 595 -29.36 15.26 -25.97
C GLY A 595 -29.28 16.02 -24.63
N ASP A 596 -30.21 16.94 -24.40
CA ASP A 596 -30.29 17.72 -23.16
C ASP A 596 -30.89 16.89 -22.01
N ILE A 597 -30.17 16.84 -20.89
CA ILE A 597 -30.57 16.14 -19.66
C ILE A 597 -30.71 17.16 -18.54
N SER A 598 -31.83 17.15 -17.81
CA SER A 598 -32.07 18.09 -16.70
C SER A 598 -32.76 17.41 -15.52
N GLY A 599 -32.68 18.03 -14.34
CA GLY A 599 -33.35 17.57 -13.12
C GLY A 599 -32.49 16.63 -12.28
N SER A 600 -33.17 15.85 -11.44
CA SER A 600 -32.55 14.82 -10.59
C SER A 600 -31.91 13.71 -11.44
N TRP A 601 -30.87 13.07 -10.89
CA TRP A 601 -30.09 11.99 -11.50
C TRP A 601 -30.84 11.18 -12.57
N ALA A 602 -30.37 11.29 -13.81
CA ALA A 602 -30.89 10.59 -14.98
C ALA A 602 -29.75 9.86 -15.72
N GLY A 603 -30.04 8.65 -16.20
CA GLY A 603 -29.08 7.85 -16.98
C GLY A 603 -28.72 8.51 -18.30
N VAL A 604 -27.43 8.52 -18.66
CA VAL A 604 -26.91 9.19 -19.85
C VAL A 604 -26.93 8.25 -21.06
N ALA A 605 -28.14 7.96 -21.56
CA ALA A 605 -28.36 7.18 -22.79
C ALA A 605 -27.49 5.91 -22.88
N ALA A 606 -26.74 5.73 -23.98
CA ALA A 606 -25.96 4.52 -24.27
C ALA A 606 -24.63 4.37 -23.48
N ARG A 607 -24.39 5.19 -22.44
CA ARG A 607 -23.15 5.11 -21.62
C ARG A 607 -23.29 4.10 -20.50
N GLN A 608 -23.53 2.86 -20.89
CA GLN A 608 -23.71 1.72 -19.99
C GLN A 608 -23.04 0.48 -20.56
N VAL A 609 -22.40 -0.31 -19.71
CA VAL A 609 -21.79 -1.60 -20.06
C VAL A 609 -22.09 -2.64 -18.97
N LEU A 610 -22.21 -3.90 -19.37
CA LEU A 610 -22.24 -5.03 -18.44
C LEU A 610 -20.85 -5.62 -18.37
N HIS A 611 -20.32 -5.82 -17.18
CA HIS A 611 -19.02 -6.43 -16.99
C HIS A 611 -19.12 -7.54 -15.93
N ASN A 612 -18.52 -8.69 -16.21
CA ASN A 612 -18.50 -9.83 -15.31
C ASN A 612 -17.22 -9.83 -14.49
N VAL A 613 -17.32 -9.44 -13.21
CA VAL A 613 -16.21 -9.45 -12.26
C VAL A 613 -15.84 -10.90 -11.95
N SER A 614 -14.59 -11.27 -12.24
CA SER A 614 -14.14 -12.65 -12.28
C SER A 614 -14.06 -13.35 -10.92
N ALA A 615 -13.77 -12.61 -9.85
CA ALA A 615 -13.60 -13.14 -8.51
C ALA A 615 -13.88 -12.10 -7.42
N PRO A 616 -14.33 -12.51 -6.22
CA PRO A 616 -14.53 -11.57 -5.11
C PRO A 616 -13.20 -10.94 -4.68
N GLY A 617 -13.24 -9.66 -4.29
CA GLY A 617 -12.06 -8.94 -3.81
C GLY A 617 -11.14 -8.39 -4.91
N LYS A 618 -11.50 -8.57 -6.19
CA LYS A 618 -10.83 -7.87 -7.30
C LYS A 618 -11.12 -6.38 -7.26
N ALA A 619 -10.10 -5.57 -7.53
CA ALA A 619 -10.27 -4.14 -7.74
C ALA A 619 -10.61 -3.89 -9.21
N VAL A 620 -11.67 -3.13 -9.43
CA VAL A 620 -12.12 -2.76 -10.78
C VAL A 620 -11.76 -1.31 -11.05
N LYS A 621 -11.03 -1.07 -12.13
CA LYS A 621 -10.76 0.27 -12.65
C LYS A 621 -11.80 0.62 -13.69
N VAL A 622 -12.47 1.74 -13.50
CA VAL A 622 -13.40 2.30 -14.48
C VAL A 622 -12.79 3.58 -15.05
N THR A 623 -12.63 3.62 -16.37
CA THR A 623 -12.19 4.82 -17.11
C THR A 623 -13.34 5.29 -17.98
N TYR A 624 -13.82 6.50 -17.74
CA TYR A 624 -14.83 7.16 -18.57
C TYR A 624 -14.22 8.38 -19.25
N SER A 625 -14.39 8.51 -20.56
CA SER A 625 -13.94 9.65 -21.36
C SER A 625 -15.04 10.08 -22.32
N ASP A 626 -15.44 11.35 -22.24
CA ASP A 626 -16.54 11.94 -23.02
C ASP A 626 -16.26 13.43 -23.31
N THR A 627 -17.18 14.10 -24.00
CA THR A 627 -17.27 15.56 -24.08
C THR A 627 -18.53 15.98 -23.32
N PHE A 628 -18.42 16.94 -22.40
CA PHE A 628 -19.47 17.33 -21.47
C PHE A 628 -19.74 18.83 -21.52
N ARG A 629 -21.01 19.18 -21.43
CA ARG A 629 -21.51 20.52 -21.11
C ARG A 629 -22.38 20.45 -19.87
N ALA A 630 -22.15 21.34 -18.93
CA ALA A 630 -22.94 21.47 -17.72
C ALA A 630 -23.93 22.63 -17.75
N ALA A 631 -25.14 22.38 -17.21
CA ALA A 631 -26.14 23.38 -16.80
C ALA A 631 -26.37 24.53 -17.79
N TYR A 632 -26.48 24.22 -19.09
CA TYR A 632 -26.71 25.20 -20.14
C TYR A 632 -27.96 26.04 -19.88
N GLY A 633 -27.86 27.34 -20.14
CA GLY A 633 -28.92 28.31 -19.83
C GLY A 633 -28.88 28.83 -18.39
N CYS A 634 -27.99 28.30 -17.54
CA CYS A 634 -27.85 28.71 -16.15
C CYS A 634 -26.43 29.16 -15.85
N ASN A 635 -26.31 30.42 -15.43
CA ASN A 635 -25.03 31.00 -15.06
C ASN A 635 -24.74 30.69 -13.58
N GLY A 636 -23.59 30.09 -13.30
CA GLY A 636 -23.17 29.74 -11.94
C GLY A 636 -23.96 28.61 -11.31
N ARG A 637 -24.20 27.54 -12.06
CA ARG A 637 -24.80 26.31 -11.57
C ARG A 637 -23.91 25.12 -11.96
N TRP A 638 -23.85 24.13 -11.07
CA TRP A 638 -23.18 22.84 -11.30
C TRP A 638 -23.99 21.93 -12.22
N GLY A 639 -23.31 21.25 -13.15
CA GLY A 639 -23.77 20.02 -13.77
C GLY A 639 -22.88 18.87 -13.33
N PHE A 640 -23.45 17.83 -12.73
CA PHE A 640 -22.70 16.67 -12.24
C PHE A 640 -22.92 15.44 -13.12
N PHE A 641 -21.94 14.54 -13.06
CA PHE A 641 -22.08 13.17 -13.54
C PHE A 641 -21.36 12.21 -12.60
N GLN A 642 -21.91 10.99 -12.51
CA GLN A 642 -21.49 9.99 -11.54
C GLN A 642 -21.59 8.61 -12.15
N LEU A 643 -20.65 7.76 -11.76
CA LEU A 643 -20.71 6.35 -12.06
C LEU A 643 -21.74 5.67 -11.16
N TYR A 644 -22.65 4.92 -11.78
CA TYR A 644 -23.60 4.05 -11.11
C TYR A 644 -23.23 2.59 -11.36
N ILE A 645 -23.39 1.76 -10.34
CA ILE A 645 -23.15 0.32 -10.37
C ILE A 645 -24.45 -0.34 -9.94
N ASP A 646 -25.03 -1.17 -10.81
CA ASP A 646 -26.32 -1.84 -10.56
C ASP A 646 -27.43 -0.88 -10.12
N ASN A 647 -27.50 0.28 -10.79
CA ASN A 647 -28.42 1.39 -10.50
C ASN A 647 -28.25 2.03 -9.11
N GLN A 648 -27.12 1.78 -8.43
CA GLN A 648 -26.74 2.48 -7.21
C GLN A 648 -25.63 3.50 -7.48
N PRO A 649 -25.68 4.71 -6.89
CA PRO A 649 -24.62 5.68 -7.04
C PRO A 649 -23.33 5.16 -6.41
N SER A 650 -22.21 5.25 -7.14
CA SER A 650 -20.88 5.04 -6.57
C SER A 650 -20.30 6.35 -6.05
N ASN A 651 -19.26 6.31 -5.22
CA ASN A 651 -18.60 7.56 -4.78
C ASN A 651 -17.72 8.20 -5.88
N CYS A 652 -17.82 7.76 -7.14
CA CYS A 652 -17.06 8.32 -8.24
C CYS A 652 -17.92 9.30 -9.04
N MET A 653 -17.77 10.58 -8.73
CA MET A 653 -18.49 11.68 -9.37
C MET A 653 -17.55 12.83 -9.72
N ASN A 654 -17.92 13.60 -10.73
CA ASN A 654 -17.27 14.85 -11.09
C ASN A 654 -18.34 15.80 -11.65
N GLY A 655 -17.98 17.06 -11.87
CA GLY A 655 -18.92 18.04 -12.36
C GLY A 655 -18.23 19.25 -12.94
N GLN A 656 -19.03 20.10 -13.56
CA GLN A 656 -18.55 21.35 -14.11
C GLN A 656 -19.43 22.48 -13.57
N TYR A 657 -18.79 23.54 -13.10
CA TYR A 657 -19.42 24.79 -12.71
C TYR A 657 -18.83 25.91 -13.53
N VAL A 658 -19.70 26.66 -14.18
CA VAL A 658 -19.31 27.79 -15.00
C VAL A 658 -20.10 29.01 -14.56
N TRP A 659 -19.39 30.03 -14.11
CA TRP A 659 -19.96 31.33 -13.81
C TRP A 659 -19.13 32.45 -14.42
N ASN A 660 -19.82 33.43 -15.01
CA ASN A 660 -19.23 34.69 -15.47
C ASN A 660 -20.27 35.81 -15.28
N SER A 661 -19.86 37.00 -14.82
CA SER A 661 -20.78 38.11 -14.57
C SER A 661 -21.62 38.56 -15.78
N GLY A 662 -21.28 38.18 -17.01
CA GLY A 662 -22.00 38.63 -18.19
C GLY A 662 -23.00 37.69 -18.85
N GLY A 663 -23.33 36.56 -18.21
CA GLY A 663 -24.49 35.74 -18.60
C GLY A 663 -24.21 34.25 -18.71
N ALA A 664 -25.22 33.50 -19.14
CA ALA A 664 -25.11 32.07 -19.36
C ALA A 664 -24.05 31.73 -20.43
N GLN A 665 -23.41 30.58 -20.27
CA GLN A 665 -22.27 30.15 -21.08
C GLN A 665 -22.58 28.80 -21.74
N ASP A 666 -21.95 28.51 -22.89
CA ASP A 666 -22.07 27.22 -23.59
C ASP A 666 -20.67 26.65 -23.83
N HIS A 667 -20.27 25.75 -22.94
CA HIS A 667 -18.95 25.14 -22.95
C HIS A 667 -19.07 23.63 -23.08
N HIS A 668 -18.54 23.08 -24.17
CA HIS A 668 -18.38 21.63 -24.35
C HIS A 668 -16.91 21.30 -24.21
N HIS A 669 -16.54 20.59 -23.14
CA HIS A 669 -15.16 20.26 -22.82
C HIS A 669 -14.94 18.76 -22.80
N PRO A 670 -13.78 18.26 -23.26
CA PRO A 670 -13.41 16.88 -23.00
C PRO A 670 -13.31 16.65 -21.49
N VAL A 671 -13.89 15.55 -21.01
CA VAL A 671 -13.84 15.15 -19.60
C VAL A 671 -13.33 13.73 -19.47
N ASN A 672 -12.68 13.45 -18.34
CA ASN A 672 -12.27 12.11 -17.98
C ASN A 672 -12.57 11.86 -16.50
N LEU A 673 -13.13 10.70 -16.21
CA LEU A 673 -13.38 10.21 -14.87
C LEU A 673 -12.72 8.85 -14.75
N THR A 674 -11.81 8.70 -13.79
CA THR A 674 -11.22 7.40 -13.46
C THR A 674 -11.58 7.05 -12.02
N CYS A 675 -12.03 5.81 -11.81
CA CYS A 675 -12.50 5.30 -10.53
C CYS A 675 -11.80 3.98 -10.21
N ILE A 676 -11.49 3.75 -8.93
CA ILE A 676 -11.14 2.42 -8.40
C ILE A 676 -12.28 1.96 -7.51
N LEU A 677 -12.77 0.75 -7.80
CA LEU A 677 -13.87 0.12 -7.07
C LEU A 677 -13.33 -1.13 -6.39
N PRO A 678 -13.01 -1.07 -5.09
CA PRO A 678 -12.59 -2.25 -4.36
C PRO A 678 -13.80 -3.09 -3.94
N TYR A 679 -13.59 -4.38 -3.76
CA TYR A 679 -14.55 -5.30 -3.11
C TYR A 679 -15.89 -5.51 -3.82
N LEU A 680 -15.95 -5.36 -5.15
CA LEU A 680 -17.11 -5.85 -5.90
C LEU A 680 -17.23 -7.37 -5.77
N THR A 681 -18.46 -7.85 -5.65
CA THR A 681 -18.76 -9.29 -5.67
C THR A 681 -18.41 -9.88 -7.03
N ALA A 682 -18.11 -11.18 -7.08
CA ALA A 682 -18.01 -11.86 -8.36
C ALA A 682 -19.39 -11.92 -9.04
N GLY A 683 -19.41 -11.74 -10.36
CA GLY A 683 -20.63 -11.79 -11.16
C GLY A 683 -20.80 -10.58 -12.07
N VAL A 684 -21.95 -10.55 -12.74
CA VAL A 684 -22.28 -9.52 -13.73
C VAL A 684 -22.76 -8.27 -13.01
N HIS A 685 -22.05 -7.16 -13.24
CA HIS A 685 -22.39 -5.84 -12.76
C HIS A 685 -22.66 -4.90 -13.94
N THR A 686 -23.61 -4.00 -13.76
CA THR A 686 -23.96 -2.95 -14.72
C THR A 686 -23.27 -1.66 -14.33
N PHE A 687 -22.46 -1.11 -15.22
CA PHE A 687 -21.80 0.18 -15.04
C PHE A 687 -22.46 1.20 -15.95
N ALA A 688 -22.95 2.31 -15.39
CA ALA A 688 -23.64 3.35 -16.15
C ALA A 688 -23.22 4.75 -15.70
N ILE A 689 -23.20 5.71 -16.62
CA ILE A 689 -23.04 7.12 -16.27
C ILE A 689 -24.42 7.76 -16.11
N TRP A 690 -24.60 8.45 -14.99
CA TRP A 690 -25.78 9.24 -14.68
C TRP A 690 -25.38 10.70 -14.52
N SER A 691 -26.33 11.60 -14.73
CA SER A 691 -26.09 13.04 -14.66
C SER A 691 -27.25 13.77 -13.99
N THR A 692 -26.94 14.88 -13.33
CA THR A 692 -27.93 15.73 -12.69
C THR A 692 -27.57 17.21 -12.85
N THR A 693 -28.61 18.05 -12.94
CA THR A 693 -28.50 19.51 -12.77
C THR A 693 -29.10 19.97 -11.44
N GLN A 694 -29.46 19.04 -10.56
CA GLN A 694 -29.94 19.33 -9.23
C GLN A 694 -28.76 19.66 -8.31
N HIS A 695 -28.88 20.76 -7.56
CA HIS A 695 -27.85 21.18 -6.62
C HIS A 695 -28.03 20.49 -5.27
N PRO A 696 -26.94 19.96 -4.68
CA PRO A 696 -27.00 19.32 -3.38
C PRO A 696 -27.36 20.30 -2.25
N ASP A 697 -27.02 21.59 -2.39
CA ASP A 697 -27.14 22.58 -1.31
C ASP A 697 -28.58 23.09 -1.11
N ASP A 698 -29.30 23.34 -2.20
CA ASP A 698 -30.64 23.95 -2.19
C ASP A 698 -31.73 23.07 -2.84
N GLY A 699 -31.35 21.92 -3.40
CA GLY A 699 -32.25 21.00 -4.10
C GLY A 699 -32.84 21.55 -5.40
N SER A 700 -32.48 22.78 -5.81
CA SER A 700 -32.98 23.40 -7.03
C SER A 700 -32.31 22.80 -8.26
N SER A 701 -32.97 22.87 -9.41
CA SER A 701 -32.41 22.44 -10.69
C SER A 701 -32.50 23.57 -11.71
N CYS A 702 -31.46 23.75 -12.50
CA CYS A 702 -31.42 24.77 -13.54
C CYS A 702 -30.70 24.24 -14.78
N GLY A 703 -31.28 24.49 -15.96
CA GLY A 703 -30.62 24.24 -17.24
C GLY A 703 -30.46 22.77 -17.57
N SER A 704 -29.59 22.47 -18.53
CA SER A 704 -29.37 21.11 -19.03
C SER A 704 -27.90 20.74 -19.19
N ASN A 705 -27.61 19.48 -18.94
CA ASN A 705 -26.36 18.81 -19.25
C ASN A 705 -26.42 18.17 -20.64
N TYR A 706 -25.26 18.03 -21.29
CA TYR A 706 -25.14 17.38 -22.59
C TYR A 706 -23.83 16.60 -22.70
N PHE A 707 -23.86 15.40 -23.31
CA PHE A 707 -22.71 14.52 -23.49
C PHE A 707 -22.50 14.12 -24.95
N GLY A 708 -21.26 13.88 -25.34
CA GLY A 708 -20.88 13.35 -26.64
C GLY A 708 -20.91 14.35 -27.79
N TRP A 709 -20.87 15.66 -27.51
CA TRP A 709 -20.85 16.68 -28.56
C TRP A 709 -19.57 16.59 -29.40
N ASN A 710 -19.72 16.46 -30.72
CA ASN A 710 -18.61 16.34 -31.69
C ASN A 710 -17.47 15.44 -31.19
N ARG A 711 -17.83 14.22 -30.78
CA ARG A 711 -16.91 13.22 -30.23
C ARG A 711 -17.02 11.91 -31.02
N GLY A 712 -15.87 11.29 -31.29
CA GLY A 712 -15.83 10.07 -32.11
C GLY A 712 -16.20 8.81 -31.36
N GLN A 713 -15.69 8.67 -30.13
CA GLN A 713 -16.00 7.55 -29.25
C GLN A 713 -16.19 8.05 -27.82
N ASN A 714 -17.38 7.82 -27.27
CA ASN A 714 -17.63 7.93 -25.84
C ASN A 714 -17.21 6.60 -25.22
N LEU A 715 -16.19 6.63 -24.37
CA LEU A 715 -15.59 5.43 -23.80
C LEU A 715 -15.98 5.32 -22.34
N LEU A 716 -16.72 4.27 -21.98
CA LEU A 716 -16.80 3.72 -20.63
C LEU A 716 -16.09 2.38 -20.67
N LEU A 717 -14.94 2.27 -20.02
CA LEU A 717 -14.08 1.10 -20.00
C LEU A 717 -13.97 0.58 -18.56
N VAL A 718 -14.22 -0.71 -18.38
CA VAL A 718 -14.10 -1.44 -17.13
C VAL A 718 -12.98 -2.46 -17.29
N GLU A 719 -11.97 -2.34 -16.44
CA GLU A 719 -10.78 -3.19 -16.43
C GLU A 719 -10.64 -3.81 -15.04
N GLU A 720 -10.51 -5.13 -14.95
CA GLU A 720 -10.04 -5.75 -13.71
C GLU A 720 -8.54 -5.47 -13.54
N LEU A 721 -8.17 -4.92 -12.40
CA LEU A 721 -6.77 -4.73 -12.09
C LEU A 721 -6.11 -6.09 -11.73
N PRO A 722 -4.86 -6.32 -12.16
CA PRO A 722 -4.13 -7.56 -11.90
C PRO A 722 -4.11 -7.94 -10.42
#